data_AF-A0A5F2C3B5-F1
#
_entry.id   AF-A0A5F2C3B5-F1
#
_cell.length_a   1.000
_cell.length_b   1.000
_cell.length_c   1.000
_cell.angle_alpha   90.00
_cell.angle_beta   90.00
_cell.angle_gamma   90.00
#
_symmetry.space_group_name_H-M   'P 1'
#
loop_
_entity.id
_entity.type
_entity.pdbx_description
1 polymer ?
#
loop_
_entity_poly.entity_id
_entity_poly.type
_entity_poly.pdbx_seq_one_letter_code
_entity_poly.pdbx_strand_id
1 'polypeptide(L)'
;MLYNWISTFTASSFRYLKDGNSLLEINVQNYNHRRRMTFYAYYIVPNMEALPQNAWPIISSDPTDFQYFWYQFPFAVPGLTTFVVGFLLFVAGMIRARKEGSQALLISFAISCLAFGTLGLLLGLRAVILDKSFLLSVNTLLYPIVLLFTPMSGHILHHILEKKYKILSWMNWLNWGAVVFALSGIVLNRAFTGDFIHYPFGKYPVSTFFLKPWGIIGVSTYFLIGVPCILHFLKHNSLKNKKTLVLGQNLLIILAASNLPSFIGIPFFPGGNFSFIPMLILAYGVFRSDFLNLSDFLFNKNALFYFLNAIIALLFLGISGAFVYLISPDELAKSQNIQWLFIPLVSTLAVFWLGIIVGGTNPASPLNQIAAFSLYIYGAQLISVLSINIISDPIIGLRVTQVCYMIFFLAPSIHIRFAYLALKKPLPKYFPIFDALVFLLSVAALSPWLFVGYYEFAWGRILASGPVVQGFGVVGFIGILAVLSEWFSAFRKKESDFLGNLAVLFLIVGSIMLLLNLPATQGFPIYPLGNLSIIPTGILAYGVLRNSTRLEAQQAFRISHRISLLSLSLIPLFSFLLFPFLSKSSPIDSRILYILLICFPILLLGYQLAFFLTRPISSELDILLHRLDRAREEAENSKNEAEVLTELAKKINSTSDLTEILQFVKDHISLRFGEDSILALFTINDAQQSLVLYHLTSNADSDIKDKIADLKIPLALEGGVLARTSKKQKPIYLAEIKPEWLDASPYDAILVRTFNLESVLHVPLIVQGKTLGVLSVTWSKVQFLAQKDLKEIASLGDQIAGAVQNAILLQETKDSAEEIEELNRFARILNSSLDLDQVFQSAFDYIVDHSTVDTIWLLLKDKENGVLRTYSGNSAMPGLTEKEMQYFRDLEIPLNETGGSIYHTYSEKVPLYIDDIRSEQGFTNLLNGSTVNFSKIDLRIAKNCHLYSMFQIPLILNHEVIGILNLTAFEKKIGLSVKAREKIMRICEQITTALHNASLYDQIKNLFTEAETSREKADSLLLNILPSEIAEELKEKGEVRPILYESATILFTDFKGFTQIAETRSPSDLIRELDSCFTQFDEIVHRYKLEKLKTIGDSYMCVGGIPAKNRTHAIDACLAALELQAFMNQMQSIKKQLGLPYWQMRIGIHTGPVIGGVIGKKKFAFDVWGDAVNTASRLESGGEVGKVNISQNTFELVDDFFKTEYRGTVPVKNKGYMAMYFLEGLREEYSLTDGKVPNRVFHEKYHSFY
;
A
#
# COMPACT_ATOMS: atom_id res chain seq x y z
N MET A 1 -5.72 -38.40 38.34
CA MET A 1 -5.20 -37.46 39.36
C MET A 1 -6.17 -36.33 39.69
N LEU A 2 -6.89 -35.71 38.75
CA LEU A 2 -7.93 -34.71 39.08
C LEU A 2 -9.21 -35.30 39.70
N TYR A 3 -9.57 -36.55 39.36
CA TYR A 3 -10.78 -37.21 39.89
C TYR A 3 -10.66 -37.59 41.38
N ASN A 4 -9.45 -37.96 41.84
CA ASN A 4 -9.19 -38.28 43.25
C ASN A 4 -9.06 -37.05 44.15
N TRP A 5 -8.95 -35.84 43.59
CA TRP A 5 -8.87 -34.60 44.38
C TRP A 5 -10.27 -34.07 44.74
N ILE A 6 -11.27 -34.38 43.91
CA ILE A 6 -12.65 -33.89 44.05
C ILE A 6 -13.48 -34.76 45.01
N SER A 7 -13.12 -36.04 45.22
CA SER A 7 -13.89 -36.97 46.05
C SER A 7 -13.65 -36.85 47.57
N THR A 8 -12.81 -35.92 48.04
CA THR A 8 -12.42 -35.80 49.47
C THR A 8 -13.25 -34.79 50.27
N PHE A 9 -14.20 -34.09 49.65
CA PHE A 9 -15.07 -33.11 50.32
C PHE A 9 -16.50 -33.64 50.44
N THR A 10 -16.77 -34.50 51.43
CA THR A 10 -18.13 -34.80 51.87
C THR A 10 -18.44 -33.97 53.11
N ALA A 11 -19.25 -32.93 52.96
CA ALA A 11 -19.79 -32.15 54.08
C ALA A 11 -20.83 -33.00 54.83
N SER A 12 -20.53 -33.44 56.05
CA SER A 12 -21.45 -34.18 56.90
C SER A 12 -22.00 -33.28 58.02
N SER A 13 -23.29 -32.95 57.90
CA SER A 13 -24.19 -32.34 58.91
C SER A 13 -23.95 -30.87 59.33
N PHE A 14 -24.97 -30.03 59.12
CA PHE A 14 -25.16 -28.74 59.79
C PHE A 14 -25.73 -28.97 61.20
N ARG A 15 -25.15 -28.34 62.23
CA ARG A 15 -25.79 -28.21 63.55
C ARG A 15 -26.04 -26.74 63.87
N TYR A 16 -27.29 -26.40 64.15
CA TYR A 16 -27.66 -25.10 64.71
C TYR A 16 -27.39 -25.11 66.22
N LEU A 17 -26.61 -24.14 66.70
CA LEU A 17 -26.56 -23.80 68.12
C LEU A 17 -27.50 -22.62 68.38
N LYS A 18 -28.07 -22.58 69.59
CA LYS A 18 -29.23 -21.76 69.97
C LYS A 18 -29.01 -20.24 69.96
N ASP A 19 -27.80 -19.77 69.68
CA ASP A 19 -27.43 -18.34 69.73
C ASP A 19 -27.02 -17.75 68.36
N GLY A 20 -27.62 -18.22 67.26
CA GLY A 20 -27.57 -17.52 65.97
C GLY A 20 -26.28 -17.64 65.15
N ASN A 21 -25.23 -18.26 65.67
CA ASN A 21 -24.01 -18.56 64.92
C ASN A 21 -24.02 -20.00 64.39
N SER A 22 -23.87 -20.16 63.07
CA SER A 22 -23.69 -21.46 62.41
C SER A 22 -22.19 -21.78 62.26
N LEU A 23 -21.77 -22.90 62.84
CA LEU A 23 -20.41 -23.41 62.77
C LEU A 23 -20.35 -24.53 61.72
N LEU A 24 -19.54 -24.34 60.68
CA LEU A 24 -19.27 -25.39 59.69
C LEU A 24 -18.05 -26.17 60.15
N GLU A 25 -18.26 -27.38 60.68
CA GLU A 25 -17.18 -28.26 61.11
C GLU A 25 -16.74 -29.16 59.94
N ILE A 26 -15.54 -28.93 59.41
CA ILE A 26 -14.97 -29.75 58.33
C ILE A 26 -13.96 -30.72 58.95
N ASN A 27 -14.32 -31.99 59.00
CA ASN A 27 -13.42 -33.07 59.45
C ASN A 27 -12.67 -33.66 58.26
N VAL A 28 -11.34 -33.57 58.28
CA VAL A 28 -10.47 -34.18 57.26
C VAL A 28 -9.81 -35.43 57.85
N GLN A 29 -10.18 -36.61 57.37
CA GLN A 29 -9.50 -37.86 57.69
C GLN A 29 -8.45 -38.18 56.63
N ASN A 30 -7.18 -38.25 57.04
CA ASN A 30 -6.09 -38.65 56.16
C ASN A 30 -5.82 -40.16 56.32
N TYR A 31 -5.90 -40.94 55.23
CA TYR A 31 -5.96 -42.42 55.31
C TYR A 31 -4.63 -43.11 55.68
N ASN A 32 -3.51 -42.39 55.82
CA ASN A 32 -2.19 -43.01 56.05
C ASN A 32 -1.40 -42.55 57.30
N HIS A 33 -1.89 -41.60 58.11
CA HIS A 33 -1.29 -41.33 59.43
C HIS A 33 -2.35 -40.82 60.41
N ARG A 34 -2.42 -41.42 61.60
CA ARG A 34 -3.39 -41.13 62.67
C ARG A 34 -3.20 -39.73 63.30
N ARG A 35 -3.54 -38.65 62.61
CA ARG A 35 -3.85 -37.34 63.23
C ARG A 35 -5.11 -36.75 62.60
N ARG A 36 -6.12 -36.48 63.44
CA ARG A 36 -7.28 -35.65 63.09
C ARG A 36 -6.89 -34.19 63.24
N MET A 37 -7.12 -33.38 62.21
CA MET A 37 -7.14 -31.92 62.31
C MET A 37 -8.56 -31.45 62.02
N THR A 38 -9.14 -30.75 62.98
CA THR A 38 -10.45 -30.11 62.86
C THR A 38 -10.24 -28.64 62.54
N PHE A 39 -10.78 -28.17 61.42
CA PHE A 39 -10.75 -26.75 61.06
C PHE A 39 -12.11 -26.12 61.37
N TYR A 40 -12.09 -25.02 62.13
CA TYR A 40 -13.26 -24.19 62.37
C TYR A 40 -13.23 -23.01 61.39
N ALA A 41 -14.13 -23.02 60.40
CA ALA A 41 -14.36 -21.86 59.56
C ALA A 41 -15.49 -21.03 60.19
N TYR A 42 -15.17 -19.83 60.69
CA TYR A 42 -16.18 -18.87 61.11
C TYR A 42 -16.85 -18.30 59.86
N TYR A 43 -18.03 -18.83 59.53
CA TYR A 43 -18.94 -18.15 58.63
C TYR A 43 -19.69 -17.12 59.47
N ILE A 44 -19.25 -15.86 59.43
CA ILE A 44 -20.08 -14.76 59.90
C ILE A 44 -21.13 -14.57 58.80
N VAL A 45 -22.28 -15.21 58.96
CA VAL A 45 -23.48 -14.78 58.24
C VAL A 45 -23.76 -13.38 58.78
N PRO A 46 -23.71 -12.31 57.95
CA PRO A 46 -24.13 -11.01 58.41
C PRO A 46 -25.58 -11.15 58.86
N ASN A 47 -25.90 -10.60 60.02
CA ASN A 47 -27.25 -10.52 60.55
C ASN A 47 -28.21 -10.18 59.39
N MET A 48 -29.14 -11.07 59.03
CA MET A 48 -30.03 -10.83 57.87
C MET A 48 -30.95 -9.62 58.09
N GLU A 49 -31.03 -9.10 59.32
CA GLU A 49 -31.66 -7.84 59.69
C GLU A 49 -30.85 -6.58 59.29
N ALA A 50 -29.60 -6.75 58.85
CA ALA A 50 -28.70 -5.68 58.39
C ALA A 50 -28.51 -5.65 56.86
N LEU A 51 -29.44 -6.21 56.09
CA LEU A 51 -29.60 -5.79 54.68
C LEU A 51 -30.05 -4.33 54.69
N PRO A 52 -29.52 -3.45 53.81
CA PRO A 52 -29.93 -2.06 53.76
C PRO A 52 -31.45 -1.99 53.66
N GLN A 53 -32.11 -1.19 54.52
CA GLN A 53 -33.57 -1.07 54.56
C GLN A 53 -34.20 -0.70 53.20
N ASN A 54 -33.40 -0.29 52.21
CA ASN A 54 -33.77 -0.14 50.80
C ASN A 54 -32.69 -0.74 49.87
N ALA A 55 -32.66 -2.07 49.68
CA ALA A 55 -31.70 -2.75 48.79
C ALA A 55 -31.85 -2.38 47.29
N TRP A 56 -32.96 -1.75 46.92
CA TRP A 56 -33.17 -1.12 45.62
C TRP A 56 -33.94 0.18 45.86
N PRO A 57 -33.60 1.31 45.23
CA PRO A 57 -34.45 2.50 45.33
C PRO A 57 -35.82 2.16 44.76
N ILE A 58 -36.83 2.15 45.63
CA ILE A 58 -38.21 1.83 45.27
C ILE A 58 -38.72 2.98 44.41
N ILE A 59 -39.16 2.68 43.19
CA ILE A 59 -39.85 3.66 42.34
C ILE A 59 -41.09 4.15 43.09
N SER A 60 -41.35 5.47 43.08
CA SER A 60 -42.60 6.01 43.62
C SER A 60 -43.81 5.34 42.96
N SER A 61 -44.95 5.27 43.65
CA SER A 61 -46.17 4.68 43.08
C SER A 61 -46.64 5.35 41.78
N ASP A 62 -46.28 6.62 41.59
CA ASP A 62 -46.36 7.37 40.32
C ASP A 62 -44.98 7.98 39.99
N PRO A 63 -44.13 7.29 39.20
CA PRO A 63 -42.85 7.86 38.78
C PRO A 63 -43.06 8.86 37.64
N THR A 64 -42.31 9.96 37.66
CA THR A 64 -42.21 10.82 36.48
C THR A 64 -41.59 10.04 35.30
N ASP A 65 -41.90 10.42 34.06
CA ASP A 65 -41.32 9.79 32.86
C ASP A 65 -39.78 9.72 32.93
N PHE A 66 -39.17 10.77 33.49
CA PHE A 66 -37.73 10.88 33.68
C PHE A 66 -37.19 9.89 34.73
N GLN A 67 -37.88 9.72 35.86
CA GLN A 67 -37.50 8.73 36.89
C GLN A 67 -37.70 7.29 36.40
N TYR A 68 -38.78 7.03 35.66
CA TYR A 68 -39.04 5.73 35.05
C TYR A 68 -37.95 5.38 34.02
N PHE A 69 -37.55 6.33 33.18
CA PHE A 69 -36.45 6.16 32.23
C PHE A 69 -35.17 5.70 32.93
N TRP A 70 -34.71 6.46 33.94
CA TRP A 70 -33.45 6.14 34.63
C TRP A 70 -33.52 4.82 35.40
N TYR A 71 -34.65 4.52 36.01
CA TYR A 71 -34.84 3.24 36.70
C TYR A 71 -34.69 2.04 35.74
N GLN A 72 -35.35 2.11 34.57
CA GLN A 72 -35.36 1.06 33.54
C GLN A 72 -34.13 1.08 32.60
N PHE A 73 -33.34 2.16 32.64
CA PHE A 73 -32.19 2.37 31.76
C PHE A 73 -31.25 1.17 31.64
N PRO A 74 -30.87 0.43 32.70
CA PRO A 74 -29.96 -0.71 32.57
C PRO A 74 -30.45 -1.80 31.63
N PHE A 75 -31.77 -2.02 31.57
CA PHE A 75 -32.35 -2.99 30.64
C PHE A 75 -32.32 -2.49 29.19
N ALA A 76 -32.24 -1.17 28.98
CA ALA A 76 -32.11 -0.57 27.66
C ALA A 76 -30.68 -0.46 27.14
N VAL A 77 -29.68 -0.33 28.03
CA VAL A 77 -28.28 -0.08 27.65
C VAL A 77 -27.77 -1.09 26.62
N PRO A 78 -27.87 -2.42 26.83
CA PRO A 78 -27.34 -3.36 25.84
C PRO A 78 -28.00 -3.19 24.45
N GLY A 79 -29.31 -2.93 24.41
CA GLY A 79 -30.05 -2.68 23.18
C GLY A 79 -29.61 -1.40 22.46
N LEU A 80 -29.40 -0.31 23.20
CA LEU A 80 -28.86 0.95 22.67
C LEU A 80 -27.41 0.79 22.18
N THR A 81 -26.58 0.05 22.92
CA THR A 81 -25.22 -0.30 22.48
C THR A 81 -25.25 -1.12 21.19
N THR A 82 -26.16 -2.08 21.10
CA THR A 82 -26.44 -2.86 19.88
C THR A 82 -26.81 -1.97 18.71
N PHE A 83 -27.64 -0.95 18.92
CA PHE A 83 -27.96 0.03 17.88
C PHE A 83 -26.74 0.82 17.42
N VAL A 84 -25.97 1.42 18.34
CA VAL A 84 -24.78 2.22 18.00
C VAL A 84 -23.76 1.38 17.25
N VAL A 85 -23.43 0.18 17.75
CA VAL A 85 -22.48 -0.73 17.11
C VAL A 85 -23.00 -1.20 15.74
N GLY A 86 -24.29 -1.56 15.67
CA GLY A 86 -24.92 -1.97 14.41
C GLY A 86 -24.90 -0.87 13.35
N PHE A 87 -25.18 0.38 13.75
CA PHE A 87 -25.15 1.54 12.85
C PHE A 87 -23.72 1.87 12.38
N LEU A 88 -22.74 1.86 13.28
CA LEU A 88 -21.33 2.08 12.92
C LEU A 88 -20.82 1.00 11.94
N LEU A 89 -21.16 -0.26 12.19
CA LEU A 89 -20.80 -1.37 11.31
C LEU A 89 -21.55 -1.33 9.98
N PHE A 90 -22.80 -0.84 9.97
CA PHE A 90 -23.53 -0.57 8.74
C PHE A 90 -22.81 0.49 7.89
N VAL A 91 -22.44 1.64 8.48
CA VAL A 91 -21.70 2.70 7.78
C VAL A 91 -20.36 2.17 7.28
N ALA A 92 -19.60 1.46 8.11
CA ALA A 92 -18.32 0.85 7.73
C ALA A 92 -18.47 -0.17 6.59
N GLY A 93 -19.48 -1.05 6.67
CA GLY A 93 -19.80 -2.03 5.64
C GLY A 93 -20.21 -1.38 4.32
N MET A 94 -21.01 -0.32 4.37
CA MET A 94 -21.45 0.44 3.18
C MET A 94 -20.29 1.20 2.52
N ILE A 95 -19.40 1.83 3.30
CA ILE A 95 -18.20 2.50 2.77
C ILE A 95 -17.29 1.49 2.06
N ARG A 96 -17.14 0.27 2.60
CA ARG A 96 -16.29 -0.76 2.00
C ARG A 96 -16.93 -1.46 0.81
N ALA A 97 -18.24 -1.69 0.83
CA ALA A 97 -18.97 -2.24 -0.31
C ALA A 97 -18.79 -1.38 -1.58
N ARG A 98 -18.52 -0.08 -1.43
CA ARG A 98 -18.19 0.83 -2.54
C ARG A 98 -16.76 0.68 -3.10
N LYS A 99 -15.85 0.00 -2.39
CA LYS A 99 -14.41 -0.09 -2.72
C LYS A 99 -13.92 -1.49 -3.13
N GLU A 100 -14.66 -2.57 -2.88
CA GLU A 100 -14.21 -3.96 -3.10
C GLU A 100 -15.17 -4.81 -3.96
N GLY A 101 -14.61 -5.85 -4.60
CA GLY A 101 -15.33 -6.78 -5.49
C GLY A 101 -16.27 -7.80 -4.83
N SER A 102 -16.23 -7.97 -3.49
CA SER A 102 -17.16 -8.85 -2.76
C SER A 102 -18.40 -8.11 -2.22
N GLN A 103 -19.04 -7.32 -3.09
CA GLN A 103 -20.14 -6.42 -2.74
C GLN A 103 -21.31 -7.13 -2.03
N ALA A 104 -21.67 -8.33 -2.48
CA ALA A 104 -22.86 -9.03 -1.99
C ALA A 104 -22.73 -9.50 -0.52
N LEU A 105 -21.53 -9.91 -0.09
CA LEU A 105 -21.27 -10.27 1.32
C LEU A 105 -21.25 -9.04 2.22
N LEU A 106 -20.60 -7.95 1.77
CA LEU A 106 -20.47 -6.70 2.53
C LEU A 106 -21.81 -5.97 2.68
N ILE A 107 -22.64 -5.95 1.64
CA ILE A 107 -23.99 -5.38 1.68
C ILE A 107 -24.89 -6.19 2.61
N SER A 108 -24.88 -7.53 2.50
CA SER A 108 -25.67 -8.37 3.41
C SER A 108 -25.19 -8.26 4.86
N PHE A 109 -23.88 -8.14 5.09
CA PHE A 109 -23.33 -7.86 6.41
C PHE A 109 -23.81 -6.49 6.93
N ALA A 110 -23.71 -5.43 6.14
CA ALA A 110 -24.13 -4.09 6.54
C ALA A 110 -25.62 -4.03 6.88
N ILE A 111 -26.48 -4.56 6.00
CA ILE A 111 -27.93 -4.61 6.23
C ILE A 111 -28.27 -5.49 7.44
N SER A 112 -27.56 -6.59 7.64
CA SER A 112 -27.71 -7.43 8.85
C SER A 112 -27.35 -6.62 10.11
N CYS A 113 -26.22 -5.90 10.12
CA CYS A 113 -25.84 -5.05 11.25
C CYS A 113 -26.86 -3.94 11.53
N LEU A 114 -27.43 -3.33 10.49
CA LEU A 114 -28.51 -2.36 10.64
C LEU A 114 -29.77 -3.02 11.23
N ALA A 115 -30.18 -4.18 10.72
CA ALA A 115 -31.36 -4.90 11.20
C ALA A 115 -31.24 -5.34 12.67
N PHE A 116 -30.09 -5.88 13.06
CA PHE A 116 -29.80 -6.24 14.45
C PHE A 116 -29.62 -5.00 15.34
N GLY A 117 -29.04 -3.93 14.81
CA GLY A 117 -28.97 -2.64 15.49
C GLY A 117 -30.35 -2.06 15.79
N THR A 118 -31.26 -2.06 14.81
CA THR A 118 -32.64 -1.59 14.97
C THR A 118 -33.45 -2.49 15.90
N LEU A 119 -33.21 -3.80 15.90
CA LEU A 119 -33.80 -4.71 16.89
C LEU A 119 -33.32 -4.34 18.31
N GLY A 120 -32.03 -4.06 18.49
CA GLY A 120 -31.47 -3.56 19.75
C GLY A 120 -32.12 -2.25 20.20
N LEU A 121 -32.29 -1.28 19.29
CA LEU A 121 -32.98 -0.03 19.56
C LEU A 121 -34.40 -0.28 20.06
N LEU A 122 -35.17 -1.13 19.36
CA LEU A 122 -36.55 -1.44 19.76
C LEU A 122 -36.62 -2.13 21.12
N LEU A 123 -35.75 -3.11 21.39
CA LEU A 123 -35.69 -3.78 22.69
C LEU A 123 -35.31 -2.81 23.81
N GLY A 124 -34.42 -1.84 23.53
CA GLY A 124 -34.05 -0.81 24.49
C GLY A 124 -35.19 0.17 24.78
N LEU A 125 -35.84 0.68 23.74
CA LEU A 125 -36.98 1.61 23.88
C LEU A 125 -38.17 0.96 24.61
N ARG A 126 -38.38 -0.35 24.45
CA ARG A 126 -39.39 -1.11 25.20
C ARG A 126 -39.17 -1.13 26.71
N ALA A 127 -37.93 -0.97 27.17
CA ALA A 127 -37.63 -0.89 28.59
C ALA A 127 -37.94 0.50 29.15
N VAL A 128 -37.48 1.56 28.47
CA VAL A 128 -37.43 2.92 29.05
C VAL A 128 -38.62 3.81 28.73
N ILE A 129 -39.40 3.53 27.67
CA ILE A 129 -40.55 4.37 27.31
C ILE A 129 -41.79 3.96 28.13
N LEU A 130 -42.38 4.93 28.82
CA LEU A 130 -43.61 4.71 29.58
C LEU A 130 -44.86 4.71 28.67
N ASP A 131 -44.96 5.65 27.72
CA ASP A 131 -46.10 5.81 26.80
C ASP A 131 -46.23 4.63 25.80
N LYS A 132 -47.33 3.90 25.93
CA LYS A 132 -47.65 2.72 25.10
C LYS A 132 -47.98 3.09 23.66
N SER A 133 -48.62 4.24 23.43
CA SER A 133 -49.08 4.67 22.10
C SER A 133 -47.88 5.09 21.23
N PHE A 134 -46.96 5.85 21.82
CA PHE A 134 -45.69 6.20 21.22
C PHE A 134 -44.83 4.96 20.96
N LEU A 135 -44.71 4.07 21.95
CA LEU A 135 -43.95 2.82 21.81
C LEU A 135 -44.50 1.93 20.69
N LEU A 136 -45.82 1.83 20.54
CA LEU A 136 -46.46 1.08 19.45
C LEU A 136 -46.11 1.69 18.08
N SER A 137 -46.18 3.01 17.96
CA SER A 137 -45.83 3.74 16.73
C SER A 137 -44.38 3.52 16.31
N VAL A 138 -43.45 3.61 17.27
CA VAL A 138 -42.03 3.35 17.04
C VAL A 138 -41.76 1.89 16.65
N ASN A 139 -42.46 0.93 17.27
CA ASN A 139 -42.36 -0.49 16.90
C ASN A 139 -42.84 -0.72 15.47
N THR A 140 -43.97 -0.15 15.06
CA THR A 140 -44.50 -0.27 13.69
C THR A 140 -43.55 0.37 12.66
N LEU A 141 -42.96 1.53 12.96
CA LEU A 141 -42.05 2.25 12.06
C LEU A 141 -40.73 1.50 11.80
N LEU A 142 -40.14 0.94 12.86
CA LEU A 142 -38.79 0.36 12.79
C LEU A 142 -38.75 -1.14 12.49
N TYR A 143 -39.85 -1.87 12.69
CA TYR A 143 -39.92 -3.31 12.41
C TYR A 143 -39.57 -3.71 10.97
N PRO A 144 -39.92 -2.95 9.91
CA PRO A 144 -39.51 -3.27 8.54
C PRO A 144 -38.00 -3.52 8.39
N ILE A 145 -37.17 -2.76 9.11
CA ILE A 145 -35.71 -2.92 9.11
C ILE A 145 -35.30 -4.20 9.83
N VAL A 146 -35.96 -4.52 10.95
CA VAL A 146 -35.74 -5.77 11.71
C VAL A 146 -36.07 -7.00 10.86
N LEU A 147 -37.13 -6.96 10.06
CA LEU A 147 -37.53 -8.10 9.23
C LEU A 147 -36.42 -8.60 8.29
N LEU A 148 -35.53 -7.71 7.86
CA LEU A 148 -34.44 -8.00 6.94
C LEU A 148 -33.35 -8.91 7.51
N PHE A 149 -33.27 -9.12 8.83
CA PHE A 149 -32.16 -9.90 9.39
C PHE A 149 -32.22 -11.37 8.98
N THR A 150 -33.41 -11.97 8.83
CA THR A 150 -33.56 -13.40 8.48
C THR A 150 -33.05 -13.72 7.07
N PRO A 151 -33.42 -13.00 5.99
CA PRO A 151 -32.85 -13.26 4.66
C PRO A 151 -31.37 -12.85 4.55
N MET A 152 -30.94 -11.76 5.20
CA MET A 152 -29.52 -11.34 5.14
C MET A 152 -28.61 -12.34 5.85
N SER A 153 -29.06 -12.87 6.99
CA SER A 153 -28.36 -13.91 7.73
C SER A 153 -28.13 -15.17 6.89
N GLY A 154 -29.16 -15.65 6.20
CA GLY A 154 -29.02 -16.81 5.34
C GLY A 154 -28.18 -16.54 4.09
N HIS A 155 -28.13 -15.30 3.59
CA HIS A 155 -27.24 -14.91 2.49
C HIS A 155 -25.76 -14.87 2.91
N ILE A 156 -25.48 -14.37 4.12
CA ILE A 156 -24.16 -14.44 4.76
C ILE A 156 -23.75 -15.91 4.94
N LEU A 157 -24.65 -16.75 5.46
CA LEU A 157 -24.38 -18.18 5.63
C LEU A 157 -24.05 -18.89 4.31
N HIS A 158 -24.79 -18.58 3.24
CA HIS A 158 -24.54 -19.13 1.91
C HIS A 158 -23.14 -18.76 1.38
N HIS A 159 -22.66 -17.54 1.66
CA HIS A 159 -21.31 -17.11 1.32
C HIS A 159 -20.21 -17.75 2.19
N ILE A 160 -20.46 -17.88 3.50
CA ILE A 160 -19.54 -18.57 4.42
C ILE A 160 -19.27 -20.01 3.93
N LEU A 161 -20.31 -20.70 3.46
CA LEU A 161 -20.27 -22.07 2.96
C LEU A 161 -19.97 -22.16 1.45
N GLU A 162 -19.40 -21.12 0.86
CA GLU A 162 -18.89 -21.09 -0.53
C GLU A 162 -19.96 -21.44 -1.57
N LYS A 163 -21.22 -21.11 -1.27
CA LYS A 163 -22.38 -21.37 -2.14
C LYS A 163 -22.57 -22.86 -2.50
N LYS A 164 -21.93 -23.79 -1.77
CA LYS A 164 -21.90 -25.23 -2.08
C LYS A 164 -23.28 -25.90 -1.95
N TYR A 165 -24.13 -25.41 -1.04
CA TYR A 165 -25.43 -26.01 -0.75
C TYR A 165 -26.56 -25.19 -1.37
N LYS A 166 -27.18 -25.73 -2.44
CA LYS A 166 -28.34 -25.10 -3.10
C LYS A 166 -29.56 -24.96 -2.18
N ILE A 167 -29.70 -25.83 -1.18
CA ILE A 167 -30.81 -25.79 -0.22
C ILE A 167 -30.84 -24.52 0.65
N LEU A 168 -29.69 -23.84 0.82
CA LEU A 168 -29.61 -22.55 1.51
C LEU A 168 -30.24 -21.40 0.70
N SER A 169 -30.31 -21.54 -0.63
CA SER A 169 -31.02 -20.59 -1.48
C SER A 169 -32.53 -20.70 -1.28
N TRP A 170 -33.06 -21.92 -1.18
CA TRP A 170 -34.46 -22.19 -0.85
C TRP A 170 -34.84 -21.65 0.53
N MET A 171 -33.97 -21.84 1.53
CA MET A 171 -34.12 -21.23 2.85
C MET A 171 -34.28 -19.71 2.78
N ASN A 172 -33.44 -19.02 2.00
CA ASN A 172 -33.54 -17.56 1.82
C ASN A 172 -34.83 -17.12 1.14
N TRP A 173 -35.29 -17.84 0.12
CA TRP A 173 -36.57 -17.56 -0.54
C TRP A 173 -37.76 -17.67 0.42
N LEU A 174 -37.75 -18.71 1.25
CA LEU A 174 -38.78 -18.91 2.26
C LEU A 174 -38.77 -17.78 3.31
N ASN A 175 -37.58 -17.34 3.72
CA ASN A 175 -37.43 -16.19 4.62
C ASN A 175 -37.92 -14.88 4.00
N TRP A 176 -37.62 -14.62 2.72
CA TRP A 176 -38.15 -13.45 2.01
C TRP A 176 -39.68 -13.48 1.88
N GLY A 177 -40.27 -14.64 1.59
CA GLY A 177 -41.73 -14.80 1.57
C GLY A 177 -42.36 -14.46 2.93
N ALA A 178 -41.73 -14.89 4.02
CA ALA A 178 -42.19 -14.57 5.37
C ALA A 178 -42.03 -13.07 5.71
N VAL A 179 -40.97 -12.41 5.22
CA VAL A 179 -40.78 -10.95 5.35
C VAL A 179 -41.88 -10.19 4.62
N VAL A 180 -42.20 -10.54 3.38
CA VAL A 180 -43.26 -9.89 2.59
C VAL A 180 -44.62 -10.03 3.28
N PHE A 181 -44.91 -11.22 3.81
CA PHE A 181 -46.13 -11.46 4.58
C PHE A 181 -46.20 -10.57 5.84
N ALA A 182 -45.10 -10.47 6.60
CA ALA A 182 -45.03 -9.60 7.77
C ALA A 182 -45.15 -8.10 7.43
N LEU A 183 -44.51 -7.65 6.35
CA LEU A 183 -44.62 -6.26 5.87
C LEU A 183 -46.05 -5.90 5.48
N SER A 184 -46.81 -6.82 4.87
CA SER A 184 -48.21 -6.58 4.55
C SER A 184 -49.05 -6.25 5.78
N GLY A 185 -48.79 -6.93 6.91
CA GLY A 185 -49.43 -6.62 8.19
C GLY A 185 -49.03 -5.25 8.76
N ILE A 186 -47.79 -4.82 8.56
CA ILE A 186 -47.29 -3.50 9.01
C ILE A 186 -47.96 -2.38 8.21
N VAL A 187 -47.98 -2.50 6.87
CA VAL A 187 -48.60 -1.50 5.98
C VAL A 187 -50.10 -1.37 6.25
N LEU A 188 -50.78 -2.48 6.53
CA LEU A 188 -52.20 -2.49 6.89
C LEU A 188 -52.48 -2.06 8.35
N ASN A 189 -51.44 -1.69 9.12
CA ASN A 189 -51.50 -1.39 10.54
C ASN A 189 -52.17 -2.50 11.38
N ARG A 190 -52.00 -3.77 10.96
CA ARG A 190 -52.52 -4.99 11.61
C ARG A 190 -51.41 -5.89 12.12
N ALA A 191 -50.18 -5.39 12.24
CA ALA A 191 -49.03 -6.17 12.71
C ALA A 191 -49.09 -6.48 14.23
N PHE A 192 -49.67 -5.58 15.02
CA PHE A 192 -49.78 -5.69 16.47
C PHE A 192 -51.25 -5.57 16.91
N THR A 193 -51.64 -6.20 18.03
CA THR A 193 -53.03 -6.13 18.55
C THR A 193 -53.33 -4.82 19.30
N GLY A 194 -52.28 -4.11 19.75
CA GLY A 194 -52.39 -2.96 20.65
C GLY A 194 -52.18 -3.32 22.13
N ASP A 195 -52.24 -4.61 22.48
CA ASP A 195 -51.97 -5.10 23.83
C ASP A 195 -50.46 -5.22 24.10
N PHE A 196 -50.10 -5.13 25.37
CA PHE A 196 -48.72 -5.25 25.83
C PHE A 196 -48.57 -6.31 26.93
N ILE A 197 -47.54 -7.13 26.81
CA ILE A 197 -47.06 -7.98 27.89
C ILE A 197 -46.05 -7.19 28.71
N HIS A 198 -46.26 -7.15 30.02
CA HIS A 198 -45.46 -6.38 30.95
C HIS A 198 -44.45 -7.28 31.66
N TYR A 199 -43.17 -6.98 31.47
CA TYR A 199 -42.08 -7.63 32.20
C TYR A 199 -41.28 -6.60 33.01
N PRO A 200 -40.52 -7.04 34.03
CA PRO A 200 -39.62 -6.16 34.78
C PRO A 200 -38.59 -5.43 33.92
N PHE A 201 -38.29 -5.96 32.73
CA PHE A 201 -37.29 -5.46 31.79
C PHE A 201 -37.87 -4.81 30.52
N GLY A 202 -39.19 -4.58 30.46
CA GLY A 202 -39.81 -3.82 29.37
C GLY A 202 -41.19 -4.32 28.93
N LYS A 203 -41.84 -3.52 28.08
CA LYS A 203 -43.20 -3.72 27.57
C LYS A 203 -43.15 -4.27 26.14
N TYR A 204 -43.76 -5.43 25.90
CA TYR A 204 -43.70 -6.13 24.62
C TYR A 204 -45.06 -6.08 23.92
N PRO A 205 -45.15 -5.48 22.71
CA PRO A 205 -46.41 -5.47 21.98
C PRO A 205 -46.77 -6.88 21.51
N VAL A 206 -48.04 -7.25 21.66
CA VAL A 206 -48.54 -8.55 21.19
C VAL A 206 -48.67 -8.52 19.67
N SER A 207 -47.94 -9.42 19.01
CA SER A 207 -47.96 -9.54 17.54
C SER A 207 -49.17 -10.34 17.04
N THR A 208 -49.74 -9.95 15.91
CA THR A 208 -50.82 -10.69 15.22
C THR A 208 -50.28 -11.86 14.39
N PHE A 209 -51.18 -12.57 13.69
CA PHE A 209 -50.82 -13.63 12.75
C PHE A 209 -49.87 -13.17 11.63
N PHE A 210 -49.80 -11.89 11.29
CA PHE A 210 -48.92 -11.41 10.21
C PHE A 210 -47.42 -11.51 10.55
N LEU A 211 -47.05 -11.31 11.82
CA LEU A 211 -45.65 -11.30 12.26
C LEU A 211 -45.14 -12.66 12.75
N LYS A 212 -46.02 -13.52 13.28
CA LYS A 212 -45.66 -14.83 13.87
C LYS A 212 -44.94 -15.78 12.89
N PRO A 213 -45.39 -15.94 11.63
CA PRO A 213 -44.72 -16.81 10.65
C PRO A 213 -43.28 -16.41 10.36
N TRP A 214 -42.96 -15.11 10.30
CA TRP A 214 -41.60 -14.65 10.06
C TRP A 214 -40.62 -15.11 11.16
N GLY A 215 -41.00 -14.99 12.43
CA GLY A 215 -40.17 -15.46 13.55
C GLY A 215 -40.00 -16.98 13.55
N ILE A 216 -41.08 -17.73 13.34
CA ILE A 216 -41.08 -19.20 13.36
C ILE A 216 -40.27 -19.76 12.18
N ILE A 217 -40.52 -19.26 10.97
CA ILE A 217 -39.83 -19.70 9.74
C ILE A 217 -38.35 -19.33 9.81
N GLY A 218 -38.00 -18.11 10.24
CA GLY A 218 -36.62 -17.66 10.34
C GLY A 218 -35.75 -18.51 11.28
N VAL A 219 -36.26 -18.81 12.48
CA VAL A 219 -35.54 -19.62 13.47
C VAL A 219 -35.50 -21.09 13.04
N SER A 220 -36.65 -21.67 12.68
CA SER A 220 -36.74 -23.11 12.37
C SER A 220 -35.91 -23.47 11.14
N THR A 221 -35.93 -22.65 10.10
CA THR A 221 -35.17 -22.94 8.87
C THR A 221 -33.66 -22.83 9.09
N TYR A 222 -33.18 -21.91 9.95
CA TYR A 222 -31.76 -21.83 10.29
C TYR A 222 -31.28 -23.06 11.06
N PHE A 223 -32.03 -23.52 12.06
CA PHE A 223 -31.64 -24.70 12.85
C PHE A 223 -31.81 -26.01 12.08
N LEU A 224 -32.85 -26.16 11.25
CA LEU A 224 -33.11 -27.39 10.49
C LEU A 224 -32.29 -27.51 9.20
N ILE A 225 -31.92 -26.38 8.56
CA ILE A 225 -31.20 -26.39 7.27
C ILE A 225 -29.79 -25.81 7.45
N GLY A 226 -29.67 -24.64 8.11
CA GLY A 226 -28.41 -23.92 8.27
C GLY A 226 -27.37 -24.68 9.09
N VAL A 227 -27.71 -25.09 10.32
CA VAL A 227 -26.78 -25.79 11.23
C VAL A 227 -26.28 -27.12 10.65
N PRO A 228 -27.12 -28.01 10.10
CA PRO A 228 -26.65 -29.23 9.44
C PRO A 228 -25.70 -28.97 8.26
N CYS A 229 -25.96 -27.95 7.44
CA CYS A 229 -25.05 -27.57 6.35
C CYS A 229 -23.68 -27.11 6.87
N ILE A 230 -23.64 -26.37 7.99
CA ILE A 230 -22.40 -25.94 8.65
C ILE A 230 -21.63 -27.15 9.18
N LEU A 231 -22.28 -28.06 9.89
CA LEU A 231 -21.65 -29.26 10.45
C LEU A 231 -21.12 -30.20 9.35
N HIS A 232 -21.89 -30.39 8.28
CA HIS A 232 -21.47 -31.17 7.12
C HIS A 232 -20.24 -30.54 6.44
N PHE A 233 -20.22 -29.21 6.28
CA PHE A 233 -19.09 -28.49 5.71
C PHE A 233 -17.85 -28.58 6.60
N LEU A 234 -18.00 -28.43 7.93
CA LEU A 234 -16.93 -28.56 8.92
C LEU A 234 -16.26 -29.94 8.90
N LYS A 235 -17.02 -31.00 8.62
CA LYS A 235 -16.50 -32.38 8.55
C LYS A 235 -15.64 -32.65 7.32
N HIS A 236 -15.84 -31.91 6.23
CA HIS A 236 -15.19 -32.17 4.93
C HIS A 236 -14.23 -31.05 4.48
N ASN A 237 -14.25 -29.88 5.12
CA ASN A 237 -13.45 -28.72 4.74
C ASN A 237 -12.85 -28.02 5.97
N SER A 238 -11.60 -27.58 5.87
CA SER A 238 -10.93 -26.80 6.91
C SER A 238 -11.30 -25.31 6.84
N LEU A 239 -12.03 -24.80 7.83
CA LEU A 239 -12.42 -23.38 7.95
C LEU A 239 -11.29 -22.41 8.38
N LYS A 240 -10.01 -22.67 8.05
CA LYS A 240 -8.84 -21.94 8.59
C LYS A 240 -9.04 -20.42 8.74
N ASN A 241 -9.66 -19.76 7.75
CA ASN A 241 -9.91 -18.30 7.78
C ASN A 241 -11.37 -17.87 8.07
N LYS A 242 -12.31 -18.80 8.22
CA LYS A 242 -13.77 -18.53 8.33
C LYS A 242 -14.39 -18.92 9.69
N LYS A 243 -13.59 -19.43 10.63
CA LYS A 243 -14.08 -19.83 11.97
C LYS A 243 -14.77 -18.69 12.73
N THR A 244 -14.22 -17.48 12.64
CA THR A 244 -14.77 -16.28 13.29
C THR A 244 -16.11 -15.85 12.68
N LEU A 245 -16.26 -15.94 11.36
CA LEU A 245 -17.51 -15.68 10.65
C LEU A 245 -18.62 -16.65 11.07
N VAL A 246 -18.31 -17.96 11.11
CA VAL A 246 -19.26 -18.99 11.55
C VAL A 246 -19.67 -18.75 13.00
N LEU A 247 -18.71 -18.48 13.89
CA LEU A 247 -18.98 -18.23 15.30
C LEU A 247 -19.88 -17.00 15.50
N GLY A 248 -19.53 -15.87 14.88
CA GLY A 248 -20.30 -14.63 14.96
C GLY A 248 -21.73 -14.81 14.45
N GLN A 249 -21.90 -15.47 13.31
CA GLN A 249 -23.22 -15.69 12.70
C GLN A 249 -24.14 -16.57 13.57
N ASN A 250 -23.62 -17.68 14.11
CA ASN A 250 -24.41 -18.59 14.95
C ASN A 250 -24.83 -17.90 16.26
N LEU A 251 -23.90 -17.20 16.92
CA LEU A 251 -24.21 -16.47 18.15
C LEU A 251 -25.28 -15.40 17.93
N LEU A 252 -25.21 -14.66 16.81
CA LEU A 252 -26.21 -13.66 16.43
C LEU A 252 -27.62 -14.24 16.38
N ILE A 253 -27.78 -15.40 15.75
CA ILE A 253 -29.10 -16.01 15.52
C ILE A 253 -29.62 -16.70 16.78
N ILE A 254 -28.74 -17.30 17.59
CA ILE A 254 -29.11 -17.83 18.90
C ILE A 254 -29.65 -16.71 19.80
N LEU A 255 -28.96 -15.57 19.85
CA LEU A 255 -29.43 -14.41 20.61
C LEU A 255 -30.74 -13.84 20.05
N ALA A 256 -30.89 -13.78 18.72
CA ALA A 256 -32.15 -13.37 18.09
C ALA A 256 -33.33 -14.29 18.45
N ALA A 257 -33.10 -15.61 18.38
CA ALA A 257 -34.10 -16.64 18.66
C ALA A 257 -34.53 -16.62 20.13
N SER A 258 -33.62 -16.24 21.04
CA SER A 258 -33.91 -16.13 22.47
C SER A 258 -34.93 -15.03 22.81
N ASN A 259 -35.32 -14.18 21.86
CA ASN A 259 -36.41 -13.21 22.04
C ASN A 259 -37.80 -13.85 21.92
N LEU A 260 -37.90 -15.03 21.32
CA LEU A 260 -39.17 -15.72 21.03
C LEU A 260 -40.01 -16.04 22.29
N PRO A 261 -39.43 -16.54 23.39
CA PRO A 261 -40.19 -16.81 24.62
C PRO A 261 -40.89 -15.55 25.16
N SER A 262 -40.22 -14.39 25.11
CA SER A 262 -40.77 -13.12 25.58
C SER A 262 -41.98 -12.66 24.77
N PHE A 263 -42.04 -12.98 23.47
CA PHE A 263 -43.18 -12.68 22.60
C PHE A 263 -44.40 -13.57 22.86
N ILE A 264 -44.21 -14.74 23.48
CA ILE A 264 -45.28 -15.72 23.74
C ILE A 264 -45.73 -15.67 25.22
N GLY A 265 -45.19 -14.75 26.02
CA GLY A 265 -45.61 -14.56 27.42
C GLY A 265 -44.67 -15.15 28.47
N ILE A 266 -43.52 -15.70 28.07
CA ILE A 266 -42.53 -16.27 29.00
C ILE A 266 -41.54 -15.15 29.40
N PRO A 267 -41.35 -14.85 30.70
CA PRO A 267 -40.50 -13.76 31.18
C PRO A 267 -39.00 -14.10 31.06
N PHE A 268 -38.52 -14.23 29.83
CA PHE A 268 -37.11 -14.45 29.49
C PHE A 268 -36.51 -13.14 28.98
N PHE A 269 -35.36 -12.71 29.51
CA PHE A 269 -34.70 -11.49 29.04
C PHE A 269 -34.19 -11.70 27.60
N PRO A 270 -34.57 -10.86 26.64
CA PRO A 270 -34.26 -11.09 25.24
C PRO A 270 -32.76 -10.96 24.99
N GLY A 271 -32.12 -12.05 24.59
CA GLY A 271 -30.68 -12.07 24.29
C GLY A 271 -30.32 -11.20 23.08
N GLY A 272 -31.28 -10.83 22.23
CA GLY A 272 -31.07 -9.91 21.10
C GLY A 272 -30.52 -8.54 21.52
N ASN A 273 -30.75 -8.14 22.78
CA ASN A 273 -30.15 -6.96 23.39
C ASN A 273 -28.61 -7.00 23.42
N PHE A 274 -27.99 -8.17 23.33
CA PHE A 274 -26.52 -8.32 23.35
C PHE A 274 -25.91 -8.60 21.97
N SER A 275 -26.65 -8.33 20.88
CA SER A 275 -26.20 -8.64 19.52
C SER A 275 -24.94 -7.86 19.08
N PHE A 276 -24.58 -6.77 19.76
CA PHE A 276 -23.32 -6.05 19.50
C PHE A 276 -22.07 -6.95 19.58
N ILE A 277 -22.05 -7.92 20.49
CA ILE A 277 -20.91 -8.83 20.69
C ILE A 277 -20.70 -9.72 19.45
N PRO A 278 -21.69 -10.53 19.02
CA PRO A 278 -21.54 -11.32 17.81
C PRO A 278 -21.45 -10.48 16.53
N MET A 279 -22.03 -9.27 16.48
CA MET A 279 -21.81 -8.36 15.35
C MET A 279 -20.35 -7.93 15.24
N LEU A 280 -19.65 -7.64 16.34
CA LEU A 280 -18.22 -7.31 16.32
C LEU A 280 -17.36 -8.52 15.95
N ILE A 281 -17.71 -9.73 16.41
CA ILE A 281 -17.03 -10.98 16.02
C ILE A 281 -17.22 -11.25 14.52
N LEU A 282 -18.45 -11.07 14.02
CA LEU A 282 -18.79 -11.23 12.61
C LEU A 282 -18.07 -10.18 11.78
N ALA A 283 -18.07 -8.91 12.21
CA ALA A 283 -17.33 -7.82 11.60
C ALA A 283 -15.86 -8.20 11.48
N TYR A 284 -15.19 -8.56 12.58
CA TYR A 284 -13.79 -8.98 12.58
C TYR A 284 -13.53 -10.12 11.57
N GLY A 285 -14.44 -11.08 11.45
CA GLY A 285 -14.34 -12.14 10.44
C GLY A 285 -14.51 -11.67 8.99
N VAL A 286 -15.44 -10.75 8.72
CA VAL A 286 -15.71 -10.19 7.38
C VAL A 286 -14.54 -9.33 6.91
N PHE A 287 -13.92 -8.66 7.87
CA PHE A 287 -12.96 -7.61 7.65
C PHE A 287 -11.50 -8.08 7.82
N ARG A 288 -11.28 -9.33 8.25
CA ARG A 288 -9.97 -9.89 8.60
C ARG A 288 -8.90 -9.82 7.50
N SER A 289 -9.28 -9.73 6.23
CA SER A 289 -8.32 -9.65 5.11
C SER A 289 -7.84 -8.23 4.81
N ASP A 290 -8.65 -7.20 5.09
CA ASP A 290 -8.38 -5.84 4.57
C ASP A 290 -8.81 -4.69 5.48
N PHE A 291 -9.65 -4.96 6.47
CA PHE A 291 -9.90 -4.01 7.53
C PHE A 291 -8.82 -4.25 8.57
N LEU A 292 -7.95 -3.26 8.67
CA LEU A 292 -7.23 -3.02 9.89
C LEU A 292 -6.45 -4.29 10.27
N ASN A 293 -5.18 -4.34 9.87
CA ASN A 293 -4.23 -4.67 10.92
C ASN A 293 -4.52 -3.64 12.02
N LEU A 294 -5.43 -4.00 12.93
CA LEU A 294 -6.03 -3.09 13.91
C LEU A 294 -4.91 -2.58 14.78
N SER A 295 -3.89 -3.42 14.96
CA SER A 295 -2.58 -3.03 15.41
C SER A 295 -1.98 -1.85 14.64
N ASP A 296 -1.83 -1.93 13.32
CA ASP A 296 -1.22 -0.85 12.52
C ASP A 296 -2.08 0.43 12.48
N PHE A 297 -3.41 0.33 12.40
CA PHE A 297 -4.25 1.52 12.43
C PHE A 297 -4.28 2.17 13.81
N LEU A 298 -4.50 1.38 14.86
CA LEU A 298 -4.57 1.87 16.23
C LEU A 298 -3.21 2.38 16.72
N PHE A 299 -2.10 1.69 16.41
CA PHE A 299 -0.77 1.98 16.95
C PHE A 299 0.20 2.64 15.94
N ASN A 300 0.26 2.25 14.66
CA ASN A 300 1.23 2.86 13.71
C ASN A 300 0.77 4.21 13.15
N LYS A 301 -0.55 4.48 13.09
CA LYS A 301 -1.11 5.76 12.64
C LYS A 301 -1.65 6.62 13.79
N ASN A 302 -1.31 6.28 15.03
CA ASN A 302 -1.79 6.95 16.25
C ASN A 302 -3.32 7.03 16.39
N ALA A 303 -4.10 6.30 15.57
CA ALA A 303 -5.56 6.49 15.47
C ALA A 303 -6.28 6.15 16.77
N LEU A 304 -5.72 5.25 17.58
CA LEU A 304 -6.25 4.94 18.92
C LEU A 304 -6.17 6.14 19.85
N PHE A 305 -5.03 6.86 19.84
CA PHE A 305 -4.86 8.07 20.63
C PHE A 305 -5.85 9.15 20.19
N TYR A 306 -6.02 9.34 18.87
CA TYR A 306 -6.99 10.28 18.29
C TYR A 306 -8.43 9.94 18.68
N PHE A 307 -8.84 8.68 18.50
CA PHE A 307 -10.17 8.18 18.84
C PHE A 307 -10.48 8.30 20.33
N LEU A 308 -9.52 7.93 21.18
CA LEU A 308 -9.67 7.99 22.63
C LEU A 308 -9.78 9.44 23.13
N ASN A 309 -8.98 10.34 22.58
CA ASN A 309 -9.09 11.76 22.91
C ASN A 309 -10.46 12.34 22.50
N ALA A 310 -11.01 11.92 21.35
CA ALA A 310 -12.35 12.34 20.94
C ALA A 310 -13.44 11.84 21.90
N ILE A 311 -13.35 10.59 22.37
CA ILE A 311 -14.27 10.05 23.39
C ILE A 311 -14.17 10.84 24.70
N ILE A 312 -12.96 11.15 25.15
CA ILE A 312 -12.74 11.90 26.40
C ILE A 312 -13.22 13.35 26.26
N ALA A 313 -13.02 13.97 25.09
CA ALA A 313 -13.54 15.29 24.80
C ALA A 313 -15.08 15.33 24.85
N LEU A 314 -15.73 14.33 24.25
CA LEU A 314 -17.19 14.16 24.33
C LEU A 314 -17.65 13.88 25.77
N LEU A 315 -16.88 13.11 26.54
CA LEU A 315 -17.15 12.84 27.95
C LEU A 315 -17.12 14.13 28.77
N PHE A 316 -16.08 14.97 28.63
CA PHE A 316 -15.99 16.24 29.37
C PHE A 316 -17.11 17.20 29.00
N LEU A 317 -17.42 17.30 27.71
CA LEU A 317 -18.54 18.11 27.23
C LEU A 317 -19.87 17.61 27.80
N GLY A 318 -20.09 16.29 27.78
CA GLY A 318 -21.29 15.64 28.32
C GLY A 318 -21.40 15.81 29.83
N ILE A 319 -20.30 15.70 30.57
CA ILE A 319 -20.25 15.90 32.03
C ILE A 319 -20.62 17.35 32.37
N SER A 320 -19.99 18.35 31.74
CA SER A 320 -20.33 19.75 31.98
C SER A 320 -21.78 20.06 31.61
N GLY A 321 -22.26 19.55 30.47
CA GLY A 321 -23.66 19.71 30.05
C GLY A 321 -24.66 19.06 31.02
N ALA A 322 -24.35 17.86 31.50
CA ALA A 322 -25.16 17.16 32.49
C ALA A 322 -25.19 17.91 33.83
N PHE A 323 -24.06 18.46 34.29
CA PHE A 323 -24.03 19.27 35.51
C PHE A 323 -24.89 20.53 35.39
N VAL A 324 -24.82 21.24 34.25
CA VAL A 324 -25.64 22.43 33.99
C VAL A 324 -27.14 22.11 33.96
N TYR A 325 -27.52 20.93 33.45
CA TYR A 325 -28.92 20.55 33.31
C TYR A 325 -29.52 19.89 34.57
N LEU A 326 -28.74 19.06 35.27
CA LEU A 326 -29.25 18.19 36.33
C LEU A 326 -29.15 18.80 37.74
N ILE A 327 -28.27 19.77 37.96
CA ILE A 327 -27.93 20.24 39.31
C ILE A 327 -27.97 21.76 39.33
N SER A 328 -28.81 22.32 40.19
CA SER A 328 -28.80 23.77 40.48
C SER A 328 -27.79 24.13 41.58
N PRO A 329 -27.27 25.37 41.62
CA PRO A 329 -26.40 25.84 42.72
C PRO A 329 -27.02 25.70 44.11
N ASP A 330 -28.34 25.86 44.20
CA ASP A 330 -29.11 25.72 45.45
C ASP A 330 -29.32 24.25 45.86
N GLU A 331 -29.37 23.31 44.91
CA GLU A 331 -29.38 21.87 45.22
C GLU A 331 -28.02 21.36 45.69
N LEU A 332 -26.93 21.87 45.09
CA LEU A 332 -25.58 21.54 45.53
C LEU A 332 -25.36 21.97 46.98
N ALA A 333 -25.85 23.16 47.36
CA ALA A 333 -25.79 23.68 48.72
C ALA A 333 -26.60 22.86 49.75
N LYS A 334 -27.60 22.09 49.30
CA LYS A 334 -28.39 21.17 50.14
C LYS A 334 -27.70 19.81 50.34
N SER A 335 -26.64 19.50 49.58
CA SER A 335 -25.89 18.26 49.74
C SER A 335 -25.07 18.30 51.04
N GLN A 336 -25.32 17.33 51.94
CA GLN A 336 -24.80 17.37 53.32
C GLN A 336 -23.28 17.14 53.48
N ASN A 337 -22.50 16.95 52.41
CA ASN A 337 -21.09 16.50 52.52
C ASN A 337 -20.11 17.23 51.58
N ILE A 338 -20.38 18.49 51.24
CA ILE A 338 -19.55 19.31 50.32
C ILE A 338 -18.04 19.28 50.64
N GLN A 339 -17.67 19.26 51.92
CA GLN A 339 -16.26 19.28 52.35
C GLN A 339 -15.46 18.05 51.91
N TRP A 340 -16.12 16.89 51.78
CA TRP A 340 -15.47 15.63 51.40
C TRP A 340 -15.40 15.40 49.88
N LEU A 341 -16.10 16.24 49.09
CA LEU A 341 -16.05 16.21 47.62
C LEU A 341 -14.75 16.78 47.05
N PHE A 342 -14.03 17.59 47.82
CA PHE A 342 -12.83 18.28 47.35
C PHE A 342 -11.70 17.32 46.94
N ILE A 343 -11.39 16.33 47.78
CA ILE A 343 -10.33 15.34 47.52
C ILE A 343 -10.58 14.53 46.24
N PRO A 344 -11.75 13.85 46.06
CA PRO A 344 -12.02 13.11 44.83
C PRO A 344 -12.10 14.03 43.61
N LEU A 345 -12.56 15.28 43.75
CA LEU A 345 -12.58 16.25 42.65
C LEU A 345 -11.18 16.61 42.19
N VAL A 346 -10.29 17.03 43.10
CA VAL A 346 -8.90 17.36 42.78
C VAL A 346 -8.17 16.16 42.19
N SER A 347 -8.35 14.97 42.77
CA SER A 347 -7.76 13.74 42.23
C SER A 347 -8.27 13.44 40.83
N THR A 348 -9.58 13.59 40.56
CA THR A 348 -10.15 13.36 39.22
C THR A 348 -9.48 14.27 38.19
N LEU A 349 -9.40 15.56 38.51
CA LEU A 349 -8.85 16.57 37.62
C LEU A 349 -7.35 16.34 37.35
N ALA A 350 -6.58 16.06 38.41
CA ALA A 350 -5.16 15.78 38.28
C ALA A 350 -4.89 14.52 37.45
N VAL A 351 -5.68 13.46 37.64
CA VAL A 351 -5.54 12.19 36.91
C VAL A 351 -5.78 12.40 35.40
N PHE A 352 -6.84 13.11 35.03
CA PHE A 352 -7.11 13.42 33.62
C PHE A 352 -6.05 14.35 33.01
N TRP A 353 -5.64 15.39 33.75
CA TRP A 353 -4.61 16.32 33.28
C TRP A 353 -3.27 15.61 33.05
N LEU A 354 -2.82 14.78 33.99
CA LEU A 354 -1.63 13.95 33.85
C LEU A 354 -1.78 12.94 32.71
N GLY A 355 -2.96 12.38 32.50
CA GLY A 355 -3.26 11.51 31.35
C GLY A 355 -3.02 12.22 30.01
N ILE A 356 -3.51 13.45 29.85
CA ILE A 356 -3.32 14.26 28.64
C ILE A 356 -1.83 14.58 28.44
N ILE A 357 -1.12 14.96 29.50
CA ILE A 357 0.32 15.27 29.44
C ILE A 357 1.15 14.04 29.07
N VAL A 358 0.92 12.91 29.72
CA VAL A 358 1.67 11.66 29.50
C VAL A 358 1.48 11.14 28.07
N GLY A 359 0.22 11.08 27.60
CA GLY A 359 -0.09 10.64 26.25
C GLY A 359 0.41 11.63 25.19
N GLY A 360 0.38 12.92 25.51
CA GLY A 360 0.82 13.98 24.63
C GLY A 360 2.33 14.13 24.47
N THR A 361 3.12 13.73 25.47
CA THR A 361 4.57 13.90 25.46
C THR A 361 5.25 13.13 24.33
N ASN A 362 4.80 11.90 24.06
CA ASN A 362 5.21 11.14 22.88
C ASN A 362 4.04 10.28 22.40
N PRO A 363 3.16 10.82 21.54
CA PRO A 363 1.96 10.11 21.11
C PRO A 363 2.29 8.93 20.20
N ALA A 364 3.50 8.84 19.63
CA ALA A 364 3.94 7.71 18.81
C ALA A 364 4.43 6.52 19.66
N SER A 365 4.67 6.71 20.96
CA SER A 365 5.08 5.65 21.87
C SER A 365 3.86 4.84 22.35
N PRO A 366 3.75 3.53 22.04
CA PRO A 366 2.67 2.69 22.54
C PRO A 366 2.62 2.64 24.07
N LEU A 367 3.78 2.78 24.73
CA LEU A 367 3.89 2.83 26.18
C LEU A 367 3.22 4.07 26.77
N ASN A 368 3.40 5.24 26.14
CA ASN A 368 2.79 6.50 26.57
C ASN A 368 1.27 6.48 26.32
N GLN A 369 0.83 5.92 25.19
CA GLN A 369 -0.59 5.77 24.88
C GLN A 369 -1.30 4.88 25.91
N ILE A 370 -0.71 3.74 26.26
CA ILE A 370 -1.30 2.80 27.22
C ILE A 370 -1.22 3.35 28.65
N ALA A 371 -0.15 4.06 29.01
CA ALA A 371 -0.05 4.76 30.29
C ALA A 371 -1.14 5.83 30.44
N ALA A 372 -1.34 6.67 29.42
CA ALA A 372 -2.42 7.66 29.40
C ALA A 372 -3.81 7.00 29.52
N PHE A 373 -4.03 5.89 28.83
CA PHE A 373 -5.30 5.17 28.91
C PHE A 373 -5.56 4.61 30.31
N SER A 374 -4.53 4.06 30.96
CA SER A 374 -4.62 3.63 32.36
C SER A 374 -5.00 4.79 33.29
N LEU A 375 -4.41 5.98 33.08
CA LEU A 375 -4.77 7.19 33.84
C LEU A 375 -6.23 7.61 33.60
N TYR A 376 -6.70 7.62 32.36
CA TYR A 376 -8.09 7.99 32.05
C TYR A 376 -9.11 7.03 32.67
N ILE A 377 -8.79 5.75 32.80
CA ILE A 377 -9.66 4.76 33.45
C ILE A 377 -9.75 5.01 34.95
N TYR A 378 -8.65 5.36 35.61
CA TYR A 378 -8.67 5.84 37.01
C TYR A 378 -9.50 7.12 37.15
N GLY A 379 -9.41 8.05 36.19
CA GLY A 379 -10.22 9.26 36.18
C GLY A 379 -11.72 8.98 36.07
N ALA A 380 -12.12 8.06 35.17
CA ALA A 380 -13.52 7.65 35.01
C ALA A 380 -14.11 7.03 36.28
N GLN A 381 -13.31 6.28 37.04
CA GLN A 381 -13.72 5.74 38.32
C GLN A 381 -13.96 6.84 39.37
N LEU A 382 -13.11 7.88 39.43
CA LEU A 382 -13.32 8.97 40.37
C LEU A 382 -14.53 9.85 40.01
N ILE A 383 -14.82 10.02 38.71
CA ILE A 383 -16.08 10.66 38.25
C ILE A 383 -17.28 9.92 38.83
N SER A 384 -17.25 8.59 38.84
CA SER A 384 -18.33 7.76 39.41
C SER A 384 -18.58 8.06 40.90
N VAL A 385 -17.51 8.31 41.67
CA VAL A 385 -17.60 8.68 43.09
C VAL A 385 -18.15 10.09 43.27
N LEU A 386 -17.83 11.02 42.36
CA LEU A 386 -18.39 12.37 42.38
C LEU A 386 -19.88 12.35 42.03
N SER A 387 -20.28 11.60 41.00
CA SER A 387 -21.68 11.54 40.52
C SER A 387 -22.66 11.09 41.61
N ILE A 388 -22.34 10.04 42.38
CA ILE A 388 -23.23 9.53 43.43
C ILE A 388 -23.40 10.49 44.62
N ASN A 389 -22.41 11.36 44.84
CA ASN A 389 -22.40 12.31 45.97
C ASN A 389 -22.95 13.69 45.60
N ILE A 390 -22.99 14.02 44.30
CA ILE A 390 -23.52 15.30 43.80
C ILE A 390 -25.00 15.19 43.39
N ILE A 391 -25.42 14.06 42.79
CA ILE A 391 -26.80 13.90 42.32
C ILE A 391 -27.72 13.59 43.50
N SER A 392 -28.73 14.44 43.70
CA SER A 392 -29.69 14.36 44.81
C SER A 392 -30.62 13.16 44.71
N ASP A 393 -31.17 12.89 43.52
CA ASP A 393 -32.02 11.72 43.23
C ASP A 393 -31.18 10.43 43.27
N PRO A 394 -31.46 9.49 44.20
CA PRO A 394 -30.65 8.29 44.37
C PRO A 394 -30.75 7.31 43.19
N ILE A 395 -31.87 7.28 42.46
CA ILE A 395 -32.03 6.43 41.26
C ILE A 395 -31.13 6.94 40.16
N ILE A 396 -31.17 8.25 39.90
CA ILE A 396 -30.38 8.88 38.83
C ILE A 396 -28.89 8.81 39.17
N GLY A 397 -28.53 9.15 40.41
CA GLY A 397 -27.15 9.09 40.90
C GLY A 397 -26.55 7.68 40.77
N LEU A 398 -27.31 6.64 41.15
CA LEU A 398 -26.90 5.25 40.98
C LEU A 398 -26.65 4.90 39.50
N ARG A 399 -27.53 5.33 38.60
CA ARG A 399 -27.50 4.94 37.18
C ARG A 399 -26.40 5.65 36.40
N VAL A 400 -26.21 6.95 36.64
CA VAL A 400 -25.07 7.69 36.09
C VAL A 400 -23.75 7.06 36.56
N THR A 401 -23.68 6.68 37.83
CA THR A 401 -22.50 6.01 38.38
C THR A 401 -22.24 4.66 37.72
N GLN A 402 -23.28 3.84 37.48
CA GLN A 402 -23.17 2.57 36.75
C GLN A 402 -22.58 2.74 35.33
N VAL A 403 -23.01 3.78 34.60
CA VAL A 403 -22.48 4.08 33.26
C VAL A 403 -21.00 4.43 33.31
N CYS A 404 -20.60 5.31 34.24
CA CYS A 404 -19.20 5.68 34.41
C CYS A 404 -18.32 4.50 34.85
N TYR A 405 -18.86 3.60 35.68
CA TYR A 405 -18.12 2.42 36.19
C TYR A 405 -17.86 1.38 35.10
N MET A 406 -18.64 1.33 34.01
CA MET A 406 -18.44 0.37 32.92
C MET A 406 -17.04 0.46 32.30
N ILE A 407 -16.50 1.66 32.13
CA ILE A 407 -15.14 1.89 31.60
C ILE A 407 -14.09 1.30 32.56
N PHE A 408 -14.35 1.39 33.86
CA PHE A 408 -13.45 0.89 34.90
C PHE A 408 -13.33 -0.64 34.90
N PHE A 409 -14.33 -1.38 34.42
CA PHE A 409 -14.21 -2.83 34.29
C PHE A 409 -13.09 -3.27 33.33
N LEU A 410 -12.65 -2.40 32.42
CA LEU A 410 -11.54 -2.70 31.52
C LEU A 410 -10.16 -2.56 32.20
N ALA A 411 -10.10 -1.92 33.38
CA ALA A 411 -8.86 -1.58 34.08
C ALA A 411 -7.90 -2.78 34.24
N PRO A 412 -8.32 -3.97 34.72
CA PRO A 412 -7.40 -5.07 34.97
C PRO A 412 -6.67 -5.54 33.70
N SER A 413 -7.37 -5.63 32.56
CA SER A 413 -6.76 -6.05 31.29
C SER A 413 -5.71 -5.04 30.82
N ILE A 414 -6.06 -3.75 30.84
CA ILE A 414 -5.20 -2.67 30.34
C ILE A 414 -3.99 -2.45 31.25
N HIS A 415 -4.21 -2.50 32.56
CA HIS A 415 -3.16 -2.37 33.57
C HIS A 415 -2.13 -3.49 33.48
N ILE A 416 -2.58 -4.75 33.28
CA ILE A 416 -1.64 -5.86 33.09
C ILE A 416 -0.84 -5.67 31.80
N ARG A 417 -1.49 -5.32 30.68
CA ARG A 417 -0.79 -5.04 29.42
C ARG A 417 0.24 -3.93 29.57
N PHE A 418 -0.11 -2.86 30.28
CA PHE A 418 0.80 -1.77 30.61
C PHE A 418 2.02 -2.27 31.40
N ALA A 419 1.82 -3.10 32.42
CA ALA A 419 2.90 -3.67 33.22
C ALA A 419 3.88 -4.49 32.38
N TYR A 420 3.36 -5.42 31.56
CA TYR A 420 4.20 -6.28 30.73
C TYR A 420 4.97 -5.50 29.67
N LEU A 421 4.36 -4.49 29.06
CA LEU A 421 5.02 -3.57 28.13
C LEU A 421 6.13 -2.77 28.82
N ALA A 422 5.87 -2.22 30.01
CA ALA A 422 6.86 -1.46 30.77
C ALA A 422 8.03 -2.35 31.25
N LEU A 423 7.77 -3.63 31.52
CA LEU A 423 8.78 -4.65 31.83
C LEU A 423 9.45 -5.27 30.59
N LYS A 424 9.06 -4.87 29.37
CA LYS A 424 9.55 -5.43 28.10
C LYS A 424 9.40 -6.97 28.01
N LYS A 425 8.33 -7.51 28.60
CA LYS A 425 8.02 -8.96 28.58
C LYS A 425 6.78 -9.26 27.73
N PRO A 426 6.73 -10.43 27.07
CA PRO A 426 5.53 -10.87 26.35
C PRO A 426 4.41 -11.27 27.33
N LEU A 427 3.15 -11.13 26.88
CA LEU A 427 1.97 -11.53 27.65
C LEU A 427 1.91 -13.06 27.84
N PRO A 428 1.44 -13.56 29.00
CA PRO A 428 1.30 -15.00 29.25
C PRO A 428 0.24 -15.67 28.36
N LYS A 429 0.42 -16.97 28.07
CA LYS A 429 -0.50 -17.75 27.21
C LYS A 429 -1.93 -17.87 27.76
N TYR A 430 -2.13 -17.75 29.07
CA TYR A 430 -3.46 -17.82 29.70
C TYR A 430 -4.18 -16.46 29.72
N PHE A 431 -3.52 -15.37 29.32
CA PHE A 431 -4.10 -14.03 29.32
C PHE A 431 -5.41 -13.88 28.49
N PRO A 432 -5.63 -14.61 27.38
CA PRO A 432 -6.92 -14.56 26.68
C PRO A 432 -8.12 -15.02 27.52
N ILE A 433 -7.91 -15.94 28.46
CA ILE A 433 -8.95 -16.39 29.40
C ILE A 433 -9.27 -15.26 30.39
N PHE A 434 -8.24 -14.54 30.82
CA PHE A 434 -8.39 -13.37 31.68
C PHE A 434 -9.17 -12.25 30.96
N ASP A 435 -8.84 -11.95 29.71
CA ASP A 435 -9.57 -10.99 28.88
C ASP A 435 -11.04 -11.41 28.69
N ALA A 436 -11.32 -12.70 28.49
CA ALA A 436 -12.67 -13.21 28.40
C ALA A 436 -13.47 -13.02 29.71
N LEU A 437 -12.84 -13.25 30.87
CA LEU A 437 -13.46 -13.02 32.18
C LEU A 437 -13.73 -11.55 32.44
N VAL A 438 -12.76 -10.68 32.15
CA VAL A 438 -12.93 -9.22 32.24
C VAL A 438 -14.06 -8.75 31.34
N PHE A 439 -14.10 -9.23 30.10
CA PHE A 439 -15.16 -8.91 29.15
C PHE A 439 -16.54 -9.36 29.63
N LEU A 440 -16.68 -10.59 30.14
CA LEU A 440 -17.93 -11.07 30.71
C LEU A 440 -18.39 -10.22 31.90
N LEU A 441 -17.46 -9.79 32.75
CA LEU A 441 -17.76 -8.89 33.86
C LEU A 441 -18.13 -7.49 33.40
N SER A 442 -17.49 -6.94 32.35
CA SER A 442 -17.90 -5.67 31.73
C SER A 442 -19.31 -5.74 31.16
N VAL A 443 -19.69 -6.87 30.55
CA VAL A 443 -21.07 -7.10 30.07
C VAL A 443 -22.03 -7.25 31.26
N ALA A 444 -21.64 -7.98 32.30
CA ALA A 444 -22.43 -8.11 33.52
C ALA A 444 -22.56 -6.79 34.29
N ALA A 445 -21.64 -5.84 34.11
CA ALA A 445 -21.72 -4.50 34.68
C ALA A 445 -22.89 -3.68 34.12
N LEU A 446 -23.39 -4.03 32.93
CA LEU A 446 -24.64 -3.47 32.38
C LEU A 446 -25.89 -3.98 33.08
N SER A 447 -25.75 -4.99 33.94
CA SER A 447 -26.88 -5.59 34.63
C SER A 447 -27.27 -4.82 35.90
N PRO A 448 -28.53 -4.98 36.34
CA PRO A 448 -29.00 -4.54 37.65
C PRO A 448 -28.09 -5.00 38.82
N TRP A 449 -27.39 -6.11 38.68
CA TRP A 449 -26.59 -6.76 39.74
C TRP A 449 -25.21 -6.13 39.99
N LEU A 450 -24.91 -5.01 39.32
CA LEU A 450 -23.67 -4.29 39.52
C LEU A 450 -23.56 -3.70 40.93
N PHE A 451 -24.60 -3.00 41.39
CA PHE A 451 -24.69 -2.43 42.73
C PHE A 451 -26.05 -2.76 43.33
N VAL A 452 -26.09 -3.01 44.64
CA VAL A 452 -27.30 -3.45 45.37
C VAL A 452 -27.81 -2.33 46.30
N GLY A 453 -27.55 -1.08 45.92
CA GLY A 453 -27.90 0.11 46.72
C GLY A 453 -26.68 0.93 47.12
N TYR A 454 -26.80 1.67 48.22
CA TYR A 454 -25.76 2.54 48.75
C TYR A 454 -25.80 2.58 50.28
N TYR A 455 -24.66 2.85 50.89
CA TYR A 455 -24.49 3.19 52.30
C TYR A 455 -24.26 4.68 52.43
N GLU A 456 -24.85 5.31 53.44
CA GLU A 456 -24.63 6.71 53.77
C GLU A 456 -23.65 6.82 54.94
N PHE A 457 -22.56 7.57 54.73
CA PHE A 457 -21.55 7.88 55.73
C PHE A 457 -21.36 9.40 55.85
N ALA A 458 -20.64 9.84 56.89
CA ALA A 458 -20.31 11.25 57.14
C ALA A 458 -19.45 11.91 56.04
N TRP A 459 -18.89 11.12 55.11
CA TRP A 459 -18.12 11.59 53.96
C TRP A 459 -18.82 11.34 52.62
N GLY A 460 -20.10 10.94 52.65
CA GLY A 460 -20.91 10.74 51.45
C GLY A 460 -21.50 9.34 51.29
N ARG A 461 -22.18 9.16 50.16
CA ARG A 461 -22.76 7.89 49.69
C ARG A 461 -21.68 7.01 49.08
N ILE A 462 -21.66 5.74 49.50
CA ILE A 462 -20.82 4.70 48.91
C ILE A 462 -21.72 3.59 48.39
N LEU A 463 -21.48 3.15 47.16
CA LEU A 463 -22.28 2.10 46.55
C LEU A 463 -22.04 0.75 47.23
N ALA A 464 -23.13 0.04 47.50
CA ALA A 464 -23.08 -1.32 48.03
C ALA A 464 -22.69 -2.29 46.90
N SER A 465 -21.58 -3.01 47.09
CA SER A 465 -21.03 -3.87 46.05
C SER A 465 -21.95 -5.06 45.76
N GLY A 466 -22.35 -5.19 44.49
CA GLY A 466 -23.05 -6.39 44.02
C GLY A 466 -22.09 -7.52 43.64
N PRO A 467 -22.64 -8.72 43.33
CA PRO A 467 -21.84 -9.89 42.94
C PRO A 467 -20.88 -9.62 41.77
N VAL A 468 -21.26 -8.71 40.86
CA VAL A 468 -20.45 -8.34 39.68
C VAL A 468 -19.19 -7.55 40.10
N VAL A 469 -19.31 -6.59 41.03
CA VAL A 469 -18.15 -5.83 41.55
C VAL A 469 -17.24 -6.72 42.38
N GLN A 470 -17.80 -7.67 43.14
CA GLN A 470 -17.02 -8.64 43.90
C GLN A 470 -16.22 -9.57 42.96
N GLY A 471 -16.86 -10.08 41.91
CA GLY A 471 -16.19 -10.87 40.87
C GLY A 471 -15.07 -10.08 40.17
N PHE A 472 -15.30 -8.79 39.90
CA PHE A 472 -14.28 -7.88 39.38
C PHE A 472 -13.09 -7.70 40.32
N GLY A 473 -13.34 -7.52 41.62
CA GLY A 473 -12.28 -7.46 42.63
C GLY A 473 -11.41 -8.71 42.65
N VAL A 474 -12.01 -9.90 42.54
CA VAL A 474 -11.29 -11.18 42.45
C VAL A 474 -10.43 -11.26 41.20
N VAL A 475 -10.98 -10.90 40.03
CA VAL A 475 -10.23 -10.91 38.76
C VAL A 475 -9.09 -9.90 38.81
N GLY A 476 -9.32 -8.69 39.33
CA GLY A 476 -8.27 -7.69 39.54
C GLY A 476 -7.15 -8.18 40.45
N PHE A 477 -7.51 -8.83 41.56
CA PHE A 477 -6.54 -9.40 42.52
C PHE A 477 -5.66 -10.49 41.89
N ILE A 478 -6.25 -11.42 41.13
CA ILE A 478 -5.51 -12.45 40.38
C ILE A 478 -4.55 -11.81 39.37
N GLY A 479 -5.00 -10.75 38.68
CA GLY A 479 -4.20 -10.00 37.74
C GLY A 479 -2.94 -9.37 38.36
N ILE A 480 -3.08 -8.78 39.55
CA ILE A 480 -1.97 -8.16 40.29
C ILE A 480 -0.95 -9.21 40.73
N LEU A 481 -1.41 -10.35 41.26
CA LEU A 481 -0.52 -11.45 41.67
C LEU A 481 0.32 -11.97 40.50
N ALA A 482 -0.28 -12.07 39.30
CA ALA A 482 0.44 -12.48 38.10
C ALA A 482 1.55 -11.48 37.72
N VAL A 483 1.26 -10.17 37.75
CA VAL A 483 2.25 -9.11 37.47
C VAL A 483 3.35 -9.06 38.52
N LEU A 484 3.00 -9.20 39.82
CA LEU A 484 3.95 -9.20 40.93
C LEU A 484 4.97 -10.33 40.82
N SER A 485 4.51 -11.54 40.48
CA SER A 485 5.40 -12.70 40.28
C SER A 485 6.43 -12.43 39.18
N GLU A 486 6.00 -11.89 38.05
CA GLU A 486 6.88 -11.58 36.92
C GLU A 486 7.85 -10.42 37.20
N TRP A 487 7.38 -9.40 37.93
CA TRP A 487 8.20 -8.27 38.34
C TRP A 487 9.28 -8.69 39.34
N PHE A 488 8.95 -9.48 40.36
CA PHE A 488 9.95 -10.01 41.30
C PHE A 488 11.03 -10.82 40.59
N SER A 489 10.65 -11.61 39.58
CA SER A 489 11.62 -12.33 38.76
C SER A 489 12.51 -11.38 37.93
N ALA A 490 11.93 -10.35 37.29
CA ALA A 490 12.68 -9.40 36.46
C ALA A 490 13.61 -8.51 37.31
N PHE A 491 13.14 -8.08 38.48
CA PHE A 491 13.89 -7.26 39.42
C PHE A 491 15.11 -8.00 39.98
N ARG A 492 14.95 -9.28 40.38
CA ARG A 492 16.09 -10.12 40.84
C ARG A 492 17.14 -10.33 39.76
N LYS A 493 16.73 -10.44 38.49
CA LYS A 493 17.63 -10.64 37.35
C LYS A 493 18.22 -9.33 36.80
N LYS A 494 17.88 -8.16 37.35
CA LYS A 494 18.23 -6.83 36.83
C LYS A 494 17.78 -6.60 35.37
N GLU A 495 16.70 -7.24 34.96
CA GLU A 495 16.13 -7.11 33.60
C GLU A 495 15.15 -5.93 33.48
N SER A 496 14.74 -5.33 34.62
CA SER A 496 13.75 -4.24 34.67
C SER A 496 14.40 -2.85 34.72
N ASP A 497 14.03 -1.98 33.78
CA ASP A 497 14.45 -0.57 33.77
C ASP A 497 13.69 0.31 34.79
N PHE A 498 14.19 1.52 35.07
CA PHE A 498 13.59 2.48 36.02
C PHE A 498 12.09 2.72 35.77
N LEU A 499 11.70 2.91 34.50
CA LEU A 499 10.30 3.10 34.11
C LEU A 499 9.46 1.83 34.34
N GLY A 500 10.02 0.65 34.06
CA GLY A 500 9.34 -0.63 34.31
C GLY A 500 9.00 -0.83 35.78
N ASN A 501 9.92 -0.44 36.68
CA ASN A 501 9.69 -0.52 38.12
C ASN A 501 8.62 0.48 38.60
N LEU A 502 8.63 1.72 38.11
CA LEU A 502 7.60 2.71 38.46
C LEU A 502 6.21 2.35 37.93
N ALA A 503 6.14 1.75 36.74
CA ALA A 503 4.88 1.26 36.17
C ALA A 503 4.24 0.17 37.03
N VAL A 504 5.03 -0.81 37.49
CA VAL A 504 4.54 -1.86 38.39
C VAL A 504 4.18 -1.29 39.77
N LEU A 505 4.97 -0.34 40.29
CA LEU A 505 4.67 0.34 41.56
C LEU A 505 3.34 1.10 41.50
N PHE A 506 3.08 1.83 40.42
CA PHE A 506 1.79 2.49 40.17
C PHE A 506 0.61 1.50 40.26
N LEU A 507 0.74 0.35 39.60
CA LEU A 507 -0.31 -0.66 39.59
C LEU A 507 -0.55 -1.27 40.97
N ILE A 508 0.51 -1.57 41.71
CA ILE A 508 0.41 -2.14 43.05
C ILE A 508 -0.23 -1.12 44.00
N VAL A 509 0.31 0.09 44.07
CA VAL A 509 -0.18 1.15 44.98
C VAL A 509 -1.64 1.48 44.64
N GLY A 510 -1.95 1.74 43.37
CA GLY A 510 -3.31 2.07 42.95
C GLY A 510 -4.30 0.94 43.22
N SER A 511 -3.93 -0.31 42.92
CA SER A 511 -4.84 -1.44 43.13
C SER A 511 -5.06 -1.78 44.61
N ILE A 512 -4.03 -1.61 45.45
CA ILE A 512 -4.19 -1.76 46.91
C ILE A 512 -5.13 -0.68 47.45
N MET A 513 -4.96 0.57 47.04
CA MET A 513 -5.86 1.66 47.46
C MET A 513 -7.32 1.40 47.03
N LEU A 514 -7.53 0.76 45.89
CA LEU A 514 -8.86 0.35 45.43
C LEU A 514 -9.43 -0.85 46.19
N LEU A 515 -8.61 -1.87 46.47
CA LEU A 515 -9.03 -3.02 47.28
C LEU A 515 -9.42 -2.60 48.69
N LEU A 516 -8.74 -1.59 49.26
CA LEU A 516 -9.08 -1.03 50.58
C LEU A 516 -10.42 -0.27 50.59
N ASN A 517 -11.06 -0.03 49.44
CA ASN A 517 -12.42 0.50 49.37
C ASN A 517 -13.49 -0.59 49.51
N LEU A 518 -13.14 -1.88 49.34
CA LEU A 518 -14.10 -2.99 49.45
C LEU A 518 -14.83 -3.03 50.81
N PRO A 519 -14.16 -2.86 51.97
CA PRO A 519 -14.83 -2.75 53.26
C PRO A 519 -15.91 -1.67 53.28
N ALA A 520 -15.63 -0.50 52.70
CA ALA A 520 -16.61 0.59 52.64
C ALA A 520 -17.83 0.25 51.78
N THR A 521 -17.63 -0.51 50.69
CA THR A 521 -18.74 -1.02 49.85
C THR A 521 -19.51 -2.20 50.47
N GLN A 522 -19.08 -2.69 51.63
CA GLN A 522 -19.78 -3.67 52.47
C GLN A 522 -20.43 -3.04 53.70
N GLY A 523 -20.38 -1.72 53.85
CA GLY A 523 -21.03 -1.00 54.95
C GLY A 523 -20.10 -0.69 56.13
N PHE A 524 -18.81 -1.04 56.06
CA PHE A 524 -17.86 -0.62 57.09
C PHE A 524 -17.55 0.89 56.97
N PRO A 525 -17.58 1.66 58.07
CA PRO A 525 -17.32 3.10 58.06
C PRO A 525 -15.82 3.40 57.94
N ILE A 526 -15.24 3.06 56.79
CA ILE A 526 -13.84 3.32 56.45
C ILE A 526 -13.81 4.27 55.25
N TYR A 527 -13.04 5.35 55.34
CA TYR A 527 -12.90 6.29 54.24
C TYR A 527 -12.25 5.59 53.03
N PRO A 528 -12.85 5.68 51.82
CA PRO A 528 -12.33 5.00 50.64
C PRO A 528 -11.04 5.67 50.14
N LEU A 529 -9.90 5.05 50.43
CA LEU A 529 -8.56 5.53 50.05
C LEU A 529 -8.36 5.64 48.52
N GLY A 530 -9.15 4.95 47.71
CA GLY A 530 -9.15 5.14 46.26
C GLY A 530 -9.42 6.59 45.82
N ASN A 531 -10.02 7.44 46.66
CA ASN A 531 -10.19 8.88 46.39
C ASN A 531 -8.85 9.64 46.26
N LEU A 532 -7.74 9.07 46.72
CA LEU A 532 -6.39 9.63 46.64
C LEU A 532 -5.58 9.10 45.44
N SER A 533 -6.26 8.75 44.34
CA SER A 533 -5.60 8.18 43.14
C SER A 533 -4.57 9.11 42.51
N ILE A 534 -4.54 10.41 42.86
CA ILE A 534 -3.49 11.35 42.44
C ILE A 534 -2.07 10.84 42.77
N ILE A 535 -1.89 10.14 43.89
CA ILE A 535 -0.60 9.63 44.35
C ILE A 535 -0.03 8.57 43.38
N PRO A 536 -0.70 7.42 43.15
CA PRO A 536 -0.19 6.44 42.20
C PRO A 536 -0.06 7.03 40.79
N THR A 537 -0.99 7.88 40.35
CA THR A 537 -0.90 8.47 39.01
C THR A 537 0.26 9.45 38.85
N GLY A 538 0.63 10.18 39.91
CA GLY A 538 1.79 11.06 39.92
C GLY A 538 3.10 10.30 39.80
N ILE A 539 3.22 9.14 40.48
CA ILE A 539 4.37 8.23 40.38
C ILE A 539 4.59 7.78 38.93
N LEU A 540 3.51 7.36 38.27
CA LEU A 540 3.56 6.93 36.88
C LEU A 540 3.92 8.09 35.94
N ALA A 541 3.25 9.23 36.08
CA ALA A 541 3.49 10.39 35.23
C ALA A 541 4.94 10.87 35.32
N TYR A 542 5.50 10.94 36.54
CA TYR A 542 6.91 11.26 36.75
C TYR A 542 7.84 10.28 36.03
N GLY A 543 7.58 8.97 36.17
CA GLY A 543 8.38 7.93 35.52
C GLY A 543 8.37 8.04 34.00
N VAL A 544 7.19 8.15 33.40
CA VAL A 544 7.05 8.24 31.93
C VAL A 544 7.67 9.52 31.43
N LEU A 545 7.35 10.68 32.02
CA LEU A 545 7.85 11.98 31.59
C LEU A 545 9.38 12.03 31.63
N ARG A 546 9.99 11.62 32.74
CA ARG A 546 11.45 11.60 32.89
C ARG A 546 12.17 10.72 31.87
N ASN A 547 11.54 9.63 31.43
CA ASN A 547 12.15 8.72 30.46
C ASN A 547 11.88 9.15 29.01
N SER A 548 10.73 9.78 28.75
CA SER A 548 10.34 10.27 27.41
C SER A 548 11.00 11.61 27.02
N THR A 549 11.48 12.41 27.98
CA THR A 549 12.17 13.70 27.72
C THR A 549 13.63 13.57 27.30
N ARG A 550 14.19 12.35 27.22
CA ARG A 550 15.57 12.12 26.74
C ARG A 550 15.73 12.13 25.21
N LEU A 551 14.64 12.26 24.45
CA LEU A 551 14.67 12.46 23.00
C LEU A 551 14.61 13.96 22.70
N GLU A 552 15.79 14.55 22.49
CA GLU A 552 16.15 15.87 21.93
C GLU A 552 15.33 17.11 22.37
N ALA A 553 16.05 18.17 22.75
CA ALA A 553 15.51 19.43 23.27
C ALA A 553 14.77 20.26 22.21
N GLN A 554 13.61 19.77 21.79
CA GLN A 554 12.77 20.33 20.73
C GLN A 554 12.12 21.66 21.15
N GLN A 555 12.32 22.71 20.34
CA GLN A 555 11.87 24.07 20.64
C GLN A 555 10.35 24.20 20.45
N ALA A 556 9.77 23.50 19.46
CA ALA A 556 8.33 23.55 19.21
C ALA A 556 7.52 22.78 20.27
N PHE A 557 8.12 21.80 20.96
CA PHE A 557 7.55 21.21 22.19
C PHE A 557 7.21 22.27 23.24
N ARG A 558 8.14 23.20 23.50
CA ARG A 558 7.95 24.29 24.49
C ARG A 558 6.87 25.27 24.05
N ILE A 559 6.75 25.52 22.73
CA ILE A 559 5.72 26.38 22.16
C ILE A 559 4.34 25.74 22.30
N SER A 560 4.18 24.48 21.88
CA SER A 560 2.91 23.74 22.05
C SER A 560 2.47 23.67 23.52
N HIS A 561 3.40 23.46 24.46
CA HIS A 561 3.08 23.47 25.88
C HIS A 561 2.63 24.85 26.38
N ARG A 562 3.30 25.94 25.96
CA ARG A 562 2.90 27.32 26.30
C ARG A 562 1.54 27.71 25.70
N ILE A 563 1.27 27.31 24.46
CA ILE A 563 -0.04 27.51 23.80
C ILE A 563 -1.12 26.70 24.52
N SER A 564 -0.81 25.47 24.93
CA SER A 564 -1.76 24.66 25.70
C SER A 564 -2.02 25.28 27.08
N LEU A 565 -1.00 25.83 27.76
CA LEU A 565 -1.17 26.54 29.03
C LEU A 565 -2.02 27.81 28.91
N LEU A 566 -2.06 28.47 27.75
CA LEU A 566 -2.97 29.60 27.50
C LEU A 566 -4.45 29.19 27.64
N SER A 567 -4.81 27.91 27.49
CA SER A 567 -6.17 27.44 27.79
C SER A 567 -6.57 27.67 29.26
N LEU A 568 -5.61 27.76 30.19
CA LEU A 568 -5.87 28.12 31.60
C LEU A 568 -6.45 29.53 31.75
N SER A 569 -6.20 30.43 30.80
CA SER A 569 -6.80 31.78 30.78
C SER A 569 -8.30 31.79 30.51
N LEU A 570 -8.89 30.66 30.08
CA LEU A 570 -10.32 30.51 29.89
C LEU A 570 -11.07 30.34 31.23
N ILE A 571 -10.41 29.86 32.31
CA ILE A 571 -11.08 29.67 33.62
C ILE A 571 -11.57 31.00 34.21
N PRO A 572 -10.75 32.06 34.32
CA PRO A 572 -11.23 33.34 34.83
C PRO A 572 -12.37 33.90 33.98
N LEU A 573 -12.30 33.74 32.66
CA LEU A 573 -13.33 34.21 31.72
C LEU A 573 -14.66 33.47 31.94
N PHE A 574 -14.67 32.14 31.94
CA PHE A 574 -15.89 31.35 32.18
C PHE A 574 -16.41 31.51 33.60
N SER A 575 -15.52 31.60 34.59
CA SER A 575 -15.91 31.85 35.98
C SER A 575 -16.56 33.22 36.13
N PHE A 576 -16.01 34.26 35.48
CA PHE A 576 -16.59 35.61 35.45
C PHE A 576 -17.93 35.65 34.69
N LEU A 577 -18.06 34.89 33.60
CA LEU A 577 -19.31 34.80 32.84
C LEU A 577 -20.41 34.04 33.58
N LEU A 578 -20.07 32.99 34.32
CA LEU A 578 -21.04 32.16 35.05
C LEU A 578 -21.44 32.78 36.40
N PHE A 579 -20.54 33.50 37.08
CA PHE A 579 -20.78 34.05 38.42
C PHE A 579 -22.05 34.90 38.56
N PRO A 580 -22.43 35.76 37.59
CA PRO A 580 -23.66 36.55 37.65
C PRO A 580 -24.95 35.73 37.56
N PHE A 581 -24.90 34.53 36.96
CA PHE A 581 -26.05 33.64 36.79
C PHE A 581 -26.26 32.69 37.99
N LEU A 582 -25.38 32.75 39.00
CA LEU A 582 -25.52 31.95 40.22
C LEU A 582 -26.44 32.64 41.21
N SER A 583 -27.30 31.84 41.84
CA SER A 583 -28.22 32.31 42.87
C SER A 583 -27.45 32.95 44.03
N LYS A 584 -27.83 34.19 44.41
CA LYS A 584 -27.23 34.90 45.53
C LYS A 584 -27.54 34.27 46.89
N SER A 585 -28.56 33.39 46.96
CA SER A 585 -28.96 32.68 48.18
C SER A 585 -28.04 31.51 48.55
N SER A 586 -27.27 30.96 47.59
CA SER A 586 -26.39 29.83 47.88
C SER A 586 -25.09 30.27 48.58
N PRO A 587 -24.54 29.52 49.53
CA PRO A 587 -23.27 29.86 50.18
C PRO A 587 -22.09 29.86 49.19
N ILE A 588 -21.04 30.61 49.53
CA ILE A 588 -19.92 30.92 48.62
C ILE A 588 -19.14 29.67 48.21
N ASP A 589 -18.94 28.74 49.15
CA ASP A 589 -18.30 27.45 48.92
C ASP A 589 -19.04 26.60 47.87
N SER A 590 -20.37 26.58 47.91
CA SER A 590 -21.22 25.87 46.95
C SER A 590 -21.17 26.50 45.57
N ARG A 591 -21.14 27.84 45.49
CA ARG A 591 -20.98 28.58 44.22
C ARG A 591 -19.61 28.34 43.60
N ILE A 592 -18.56 28.34 44.41
CA ILE A 592 -17.20 28.01 43.95
C ILE A 592 -17.16 26.57 43.44
N LEU A 593 -17.65 25.60 44.21
CA LEU A 593 -17.67 24.19 43.82
C LEU A 593 -18.44 23.97 42.52
N TYR A 594 -19.57 24.65 42.34
CA TYR A 594 -20.38 24.61 41.13
C TYR A 594 -19.62 25.14 39.90
N ILE A 595 -18.92 26.28 40.04
CA ILE A 595 -18.05 26.82 38.99
C ILE A 595 -16.93 25.83 38.66
N LEU A 596 -16.30 25.23 39.67
CA LEU A 596 -15.23 24.25 39.46
C LEU A 596 -15.72 23.03 38.67
N LEU A 597 -16.90 22.50 39.01
CA LEU A 597 -17.48 21.32 38.33
C LEU A 597 -17.82 21.57 36.86
N ILE A 598 -18.17 22.79 36.47
CA ILE A 598 -18.48 23.15 35.07
C ILE A 598 -17.24 23.57 34.30
N CYS A 599 -16.42 24.46 34.87
CA CYS A 599 -15.28 25.08 34.18
C CYS A 599 -14.12 24.11 33.99
N PHE A 600 -13.87 23.18 34.91
CA PHE A 600 -12.70 22.30 34.80
C PHE A 600 -12.77 21.28 33.66
N PRO A 601 -13.89 20.57 33.40
CA PRO A 601 -13.98 19.70 32.24
C PRO A 601 -13.86 20.48 30.92
N ILE A 602 -14.42 21.69 30.85
CA ILE A 602 -14.28 22.60 29.69
C ILE A 602 -12.81 23.04 29.51
N LEU A 603 -12.11 23.34 30.60
CA LEU A 603 -10.68 23.64 30.58
C LEU A 603 -9.88 22.44 30.04
N LEU A 604 -10.10 21.25 30.60
CA LEU A 604 -9.37 20.05 30.18
C LEU A 604 -9.64 19.73 28.70
N LEU A 605 -10.88 19.95 28.24
CA LEU A 605 -11.26 19.89 26.83
C LEU A 605 -10.48 20.91 25.98
N GLY A 606 -10.44 22.18 26.42
CA GLY A 606 -9.72 23.25 25.72
C GLY A 606 -8.21 22.98 25.66
N TYR A 607 -7.62 22.52 26.77
CA TYR A 607 -6.23 22.10 26.86
C TYR A 607 -5.95 20.93 25.91
N GLN A 608 -6.80 19.90 25.92
CA GLN A 608 -6.68 18.72 25.07
C GLN A 608 -6.80 19.07 23.58
N LEU A 609 -7.73 19.95 23.20
CA LEU A 609 -7.90 20.42 21.82
C LEU A 609 -6.72 21.27 21.35
N ALA A 610 -6.25 22.23 22.16
CA ALA A 610 -5.08 23.04 21.83
C ALA A 610 -3.82 22.17 21.69
N PHE A 611 -3.65 21.22 22.61
CA PHE A 611 -2.56 20.26 22.59
C PHE A 611 -2.62 19.40 21.31
N PHE A 612 -3.80 18.89 20.96
CA PHE A 612 -4.03 18.08 19.77
C PHE A 612 -3.72 18.81 18.46
N LEU A 613 -4.19 20.05 18.32
CA LEU A 613 -4.05 20.82 17.07
C LEU A 613 -2.61 21.28 16.85
N THR A 614 -1.89 21.63 17.93
CA THR A 614 -0.55 22.20 17.84
C THR A 614 0.55 21.14 17.73
N ARG A 615 0.31 19.90 18.19
CA ARG A 615 1.35 18.87 18.31
C ARG A 615 1.90 18.35 16.98
N PRO A 616 1.09 18.00 15.97
CA PRO A 616 1.60 17.55 14.67
C PRO A 616 2.46 18.64 14.01
N ILE A 617 1.98 19.88 14.05
CA ILE A 617 2.65 21.06 13.50
C ILE A 617 4.00 21.28 14.19
N SER A 618 4.04 21.17 15.52
CA SER A 618 5.27 21.34 16.30
C SER A 618 6.30 20.26 15.97
N SER A 619 5.87 18.99 15.89
CA SER A 619 6.75 17.87 15.55
C SER A 619 7.37 18.01 14.16
N GLU A 620 6.61 18.48 13.18
CA GLU A 620 7.11 18.69 11.81
C GLU A 620 8.07 19.87 11.73
N LEU A 621 7.77 20.95 12.47
CA LEU A 621 8.64 22.13 12.58
C LEU A 621 10.00 21.79 13.23
N ASP A 622 10.03 21.00 14.30
CA ASP A 622 11.28 20.58 14.94
C ASP A 622 12.14 19.71 14.02
N ILE A 623 11.53 18.84 13.20
CA ILE A 623 12.26 18.05 12.18
C ILE A 623 12.86 18.96 11.12
N LEU A 624 12.11 19.98 10.67
CA LEU A 624 12.59 20.93 9.66
C LEU A 624 13.72 21.82 10.19
N LEU A 625 13.61 22.33 11.42
CA LEU A 625 14.64 23.15 12.06
C LEU A 625 15.95 22.35 12.23
N HIS A 626 15.87 21.11 12.72
CA HIS A 626 17.07 20.27 12.88
C HIS A 626 17.75 19.93 11.54
N ARG A 627 16.99 19.75 10.45
CA ARG A 627 17.56 19.56 9.11
C ARG A 627 18.24 20.83 8.62
N LEU A 628 17.65 21.99 8.89
CA LEU A 628 18.16 23.28 8.46
C LEU A 628 19.46 23.67 9.19
N ASP A 629 19.55 23.40 10.49
CA ASP A 629 20.75 23.68 11.29
C ASP A 629 21.94 22.81 10.86
N ARG A 630 21.74 21.50 10.64
CA ARG A 630 22.82 20.63 10.12
C ARG A 630 23.29 21.06 8.74
N ALA A 631 22.35 21.37 7.84
CA ALA A 631 22.69 21.82 6.50
C ALA A 631 23.48 23.14 6.52
N ARG A 632 23.19 24.04 7.46
CA ARG A 632 23.89 25.31 7.62
C ARG A 632 25.32 25.13 8.16
N GLU A 633 25.48 24.32 9.20
CA GLU A 633 26.79 24.08 9.83
C GLU A 633 27.78 23.37 8.89
N GLU A 634 27.27 22.40 8.10
CA GLU A 634 28.06 21.73 7.04
C GLU A 634 28.41 22.69 5.88
N ALA A 635 27.50 23.60 5.51
CA ALA A 635 27.74 24.58 4.46
C ALA A 635 28.76 25.68 4.87
N GLU A 636 28.73 26.13 6.13
CA GLU A 636 29.60 27.21 6.61
C GLU A 636 31.07 26.78 6.73
N ASN A 637 31.32 25.56 7.23
CA ASN A 637 32.67 25.00 7.31
C ASN A 637 33.25 24.67 5.92
N SER A 638 32.43 24.11 5.02
CA SER A 638 32.85 23.82 3.65
C SER A 638 33.16 25.09 2.84
N LYS A 639 32.46 26.20 3.11
CA LYS A 639 32.64 27.46 2.41
C LYS A 639 33.99 28.13 2.71
N ASN A 640 34.43 28.15 3.98
CA ASN A 640 35.65 28.85 4.38
C ASN A 640 36.94 28.16 3.88
N GLU A 641 37.00 26.82 3.86
CA GLU A 641 38.13 26.09 3.29
C GLU A 641 38.10 26.12 1.75
N ALA A 642 36.90 26.10 1.15
CA ALA A 642 36.75 26.25 -0.28
C ALA A 642 37.15 27.65 -0.78
N GLU A 643 36.87 28.74 -0.07
CA GLU A 643 37.17 30.10 -0.57
C GLU A 643 38.67 30.35 -0.82
N VAL A 644 39.55 29.89 0.07
CA VAL A 644 41.02 30.07 -0.08
C VAL A 644 41.59 29.19 -1.21
N LEU A 645 41.13 27.94 -1.30
CA LEU A 645 41.57 27.01 -2.36
C LEU A 645 40.92 27.33 -3.72
N THR A 646 39.70 27.88 -3.72
CA THR A 646 38.99 28.30 -4.94
C THR A 646 39.65 29.54 -5.52
N GLU A 647 40.17 30.48 -4.72
CA GLU A 647 40.88 31.63 -5.28
C GLU A 647 42.18 31.22 -6.00
N LEU A 648 42.93 30.25 -5.44
CA LEU A 648 44.10 29.62 -6.08
C LEU A 648 43.72 28.82 -7.34
N ALA A 649 42.71 27.95 -7.25
CA ALA A 649 42.25 27.13 -8.38
C ALA A 649 41.61 27.97 -9.50
N LYS A 650 40.95 29.08 -9.18
CA LYS A 650 40.31 29.97 -10.15
C LYS A 650 41.33 30.75 -10.98
N LYS A 651 42.50 31.05 -10.40
CA LYS A 651 43.62 31.68 -11.12
C LYS A 651 44.42 30.68 -11.97
N ILE A 652 44.56 29.44 -11.51
CA ILE A 652 45.18 28.34 -12.28
C ILE A 652 44.29 27.90 -13.46
N ASN A 653 42.96 27.87 -13.29
CA ASN A 653 42.01 27.50 -14.35
C ASN A 653 41.65 28.64 -15.32
N SER A 654 42.00 29.89 -15.01
CA SER A 654 41.67 31.04 -15.88
C SER A 654 42.65 31.25 -17.03
N THR A 655 43.83 30.61 -16.99
CA THR A 655 44.82 30.69 -18.07
C THR A 655 45.02 29.29 -18.66
N SER A 656 44.95 29.16 -19.98
CA SER A 656 45.30 27.94 -20.71
C SER A 656 46.79 27.80 -21.01
N ASP A 657 47.61 28.80 -20.63
CA ASP A 657 49.04 28.80 -20.83
C ASP A 657 49.74 28.19 -19.61
N LEU A 658 50.28 26.99 -19.82
CA LEU A 658 50.99 26.24 -18.80
C LEU A 658 52.24 26.98 -18.28
N THR A 659 52.80 27.90 -19.07
CA THR A 659 53.95 28.74 -18.69
C THR A 659 53.59 29.71 -17.57
N GLU A 660 52.43 30.35 -17.65
CA GLU A 660 51.95 31.29 -16.63
C GLU A 660 51.62 30.56 -15.31
N ILE A 661 51.06 29.35 -15.40
CA ILE A 661 50.75 28.51 -14.23
C ILE A 661 52.03 28.13 -13.50
N LEU A 662 53.06 27.69 -14.23
CA LEU A 662 54.35 27.32 -13.64
C LEU A 662 55.07 28.54 -13.03
N GLN A 663 54.96 29.71 -13.65
CA GLN A 663 55.51 30.95 -13.09
C GLN A 663 54.80 31.34 -11.79
N PHE A 664 53.47 31.22 -11.71
CA PHE A 664 52.73 31.52 -10.49
C PHE A 664 53.07 30.56 -9.34
N VAL A 665 53.25 29.26 -9.62
CA VAL A 665 53.69 28.27 -8.63
C VAL A 665 55.10 28.61 -8.12
N LYS A 666 56.01 29.03 -9.02
CA LYS A 666 57.35 29.50 -8.63
C LYS A 666 57.28 30.71 -7.69
N ASP A 667 56.42 31.68 -7.99
CA ASP A 667 56.29 32.89 -7.18
C ASP A 667 55.75 32.56 -5.77
N HIS A 668 54.78 31.65 -5.67
CA HIS A 668 54.24 31.20 -4.39
C HIS A 668 55.27 30.46 -3.52
N ILE A 669 56.07 29.57 -4.13
CA ILE A 669 57.16 28.86 -3.44
C ILE A 669 58.25 29.84 -3.00
N SER A 670 58.61 30.79 -3.87
CA SER A 670 59.62 31.81 -3.58
C SER A 670 59.23 32.71 -2.41
N LEU A 671 57.95 33.08 -2.31
CA LEU A 671 57.45 33.99 -1.26
C LEU A 671 57.55 33.39 0.15
N ARG A 672 57.54 32.05 0.26
CA ARG A 672 57.58 31.34 1.54
C ARG A 672 58.92 30.70 1.86
N PHE A 673 59.69 30.31 0.84
CA PHE A 673 60.94 29.56 1.01
C PHE A 673 62.18 30.28 0.44
N GLY A 674 62.04 31.52 -0.04
CA GLY A 674 63.12 32.38 -0.54
C GLY A 674 63.26 32.39 -2.07
N GLU A 675 63.83 33.47 -2.63
CA GLU A 675 63.96 33.68 -4.09
C GLU A 675 64.97 32.76 -4.78
N ASP A 676 65.79 32.03 -4.02
CA ASP A 676 66.83 31.12 -4.53
C ASP A 676 66.26 29.80 -5.13
N SER A 677 64.93 29.69 -5.29
CA SER A 677 64.25 28.47 -5.77
C SER A 677 64.09 28.41 -7.29
N ILE A 678 64.47 27.28 -7.90
CA ILE A 678 64.32 26.98 -9.33
C ILE A 678 63.24 25.92 -9.53
N LEU A 679 62.26 26.21 -10.39
CA LEU A 679 61.19 25.27 -10.76
C LEU A 679 61.42 24.76 -12.19
N ALA A 680 61.38 23.44 -12.35
CA ALA A 680 61.47 22.77 -13.65
C ALA A 680 60.36 21.71 -13.78
N LEU A 681 59.76 21.60 -14.96
CA LEU A 681 58.78 20.57 -15.29
C LEU A 681 59.38 19.62 -16.33
N PHE A 682 59.48 18.34 -15.98
CA PHE A 682 59.87 17.28 -16.90
C PHE A 682 58.66 16.42 -17.25
N THR A 683 58.37 16.22 -18.54
CA THR A 683 57.28 15.35 -19.00
C THR A 683 57.81 14.02 -19.51
N ILE A 684 56.98 12.98 -19.42
CA ILE A 684 57.35 11.65 -19.91
C ILE A 684 57.05 11.54 -21.40
N ASN A 685 58.05 11.14 -22.17
CA ASN A 685 57.87 10.69 -23.55
C ASN A 685 57.77 9.16 -23.55
N ASP A 686 56.55 8.64 -23.68
CA ASP A 686 56.27 7.19 -23.63
C ASP A 686 56.95 6.40 -24.76
N ALA A 687 57.12 7.00 -25.94
CA ALA A 687 57.75 6.36 -27.09
C ALA A 687 59.28 6.18 -26.93
N GLN A 688 59.92 7.07 -26.15
CA GLN A 688 61.37 7.07 -25.94
C GLN A 688 61.79 6.62 -24.53
N GLN A 689 60.82 6.31 -23.65
CA GLN A 689 61.05 5.91 -22.25
C GLN A 689 61.97 6.88 -21.48
N SER A 690 61.80 8.18 -21.72
CA SER A 690 62.63 9.24 -21.15
C SER A 690 61.81 10.42 -20.64
N LEU A 691 62.30 11.08 -19.59
CA LEU A 691 61.88 12.41 -19.16
C LEU A 691 62.55 13.46 -20.03
N VAL A 692 61.75 14.40 -20.53
CA VAL A 692 62.20 15.53 -21.34
C VAL A 692 61.81 16.81 -20.63
N LEU A 693 62.68 17.82 -20.65
CA LEU A 693 62.36 19.13 -20.08
C LEU A 693 61.23 19.76 -20.90
N TYR A 694 60.12 20.05 -20.23
CA TYR A 694 58.99 20.78 -20.82
C TYR A 694 59.12 22.28 -20.57
N HIS A 695 59.50 22.68 -19.34
CA HIS A 695 59.65 24.09 -18.99
C HIS A 695 60.59 24.31 -17.79
N LEU A 696 61.29 25.45 -17.76
CA LEU A 696 62.25 25.83 -16.71
C LEU A 696 62.13 27.34 -16.40
N THR A 697 61.87 27.70 -15.14
CA THR A 697 61.64 29.09 -14.72
C THR A 697 62.91 29.83 -14.22
N SER A 698 64.10 29.37 -14.64
CA SER A 698 65.41 29.91 -14.22
C SER A 698 65.82 31.17 -15.00
N ASN A 699 66.56 32.06 -14.32
CA ASN A 699 67.24 33.24 -14.91
C ASN A 699 68.61 32.92 -15.54
N ALA A 700 68.96 31.63 -15.69
CA ALA A 700 70.22 31.22 -16.32
C ALA A 700 70.36 31.67 -17.79
N ASP A 701 71.60 31.86 -18.25
CA ASP A 701 71.95 32.22 -19.64
C ASP A 701 71.29 31.29 -20.68
N SER A 702 70.94 31.83 -21.85
CA SER A 702 70.27 31.10 -22.93
C SER A 702 71.01 29.83 -23.37
N ASP A 703 72.34 29.87 -23.39
CA ASP A 703 73.20 28.74 -23.76
C ASP A 703 73.06 27.54 -22.80
N ILE A 704 72.68 27.78 -21.54
CA ILE A 704 72.43 26.73 -20.55
C ILE A 704 71.04 26.12 -20.75
N LYS A 705 70.06 26.92 -21.14
CA LYS A 705 68.68 26.45 -21.40
C LYS A 705 68.63 25.51 -22.59
N ASP A 706 69.33 25.83 -23.68
CA ASP A 706 69.36 25.00 -24.90
C ASP A 706 70.08 23.67 -24.66
N LYS A 707 71.17 23.66 -23.89
CA LYS A 707 71.88 22.42 -23.51
C LYS A 707 71.04 21.45 -22.68
N ILE A 708 70.04 21.94 -21.95
CA ILE A 708 69.19 21.12 -21.08
C ILE A 708 67.87 20.75 -21.78
N ALA A 709 67.39 21.56 -22.72
CA ALA A 709 66.21 21.24 -23.53
C ALA A 709 66.39 19.92 -24.32
N ASP A 710 67.61 19.65 -24.81
CA ASP A 710 67.94 18.42 -25.51
C ASP A 710 68.28 17.23 -24.59
N LEU A 711 68.32 17.45 -23.28
CA LEU A 711 68.68 16.41 -22.31
C LEU A 711 67.51 15.41 -22.15
N LYS A 712 67.70 14.20 -22.66
CA LYS A 712 66.77 13.07 -22.48
C LYS A 712 67.21 12.22 -21.30
N ILE A 713 66.47 12.30 -20.20
CA ILE A 713 66.78 11.57 -18.97
C ILE A 713 66.05 10.23 -19.01
N PRO A 714 66.74 9.07 -19.05
CA PRO A 714 66.08 7.77 -19.13
C PRO A 714 65.25 7.48 -17.87
N LEU A 715 64.10 6.81 -18.01
CA LEU A 715 63.29 6.37 -16.86
C LEU A 715 63.90 5.21 -16.05
N ALA A 716 65.07 4.72 -16.48
CA ALA A 716 65.87 3.70 -15.78
C ALA A 716 66.57 4.26 -14.53
N LEU A 717 67.18 3.37 -13.73
CA LEU A 717 67.92 3.75 -12.50
C LEU A 717 69.05 4.75 -12.75
N GLU A 718 69.62 4.74 -13.95
CA GLU A 718 70.69 5.64 -14.41
C GLU A 718 70.21 7.09 -14.59
N GLY A 719 68.91 7.33 -14.76
CA GLY A 719 68.31 8.67 -14.87
C GLY A 719 68.15 9.40 -13.53
N GLY A 720 68.72 8.87 -12.46
CA GLY A 720 68.90 9.62 -11.21
C GLY A 720 67.64 9.84 -10.36
N VAL A 721 67.65 10.90 -9.56
CA VAL A 721 66.59 11.20 -8.59
C VAL A 721 65.27 11.54 -9.29
N LEU A 722 65.31 12.17 -10.47
CA LEU A 722 64.12 12.46 -11.30
C LEU A 722 63.42 11.17 -11.76
N ALA A 723 64.17 10.22 -12.34
CA ALA A 723 63.63 8.92 -12.75
C ALA A 723 63.09 8.12 -11.55
N ARG A 724 63.79 8.16 -10.41
CA ARG A 724 63.33 7.51 -9.17
C ARG A 724 62.04 8.12 -8.64
N THR A 725 61.89 9.44 -8.72
CA THR A 725 60.67 10.14 -8.28
C THR A 725 59.48 9.72 -9.14
N SER A 726 59.69 9.69 -10.45
CA SER A 726 58.66 9.23 -11.40
C SER A 726 58.22 7.79 -11.11
N LYS A 727 59.18 6.87 -10.89
CA LYS A 727 58.90 5.45 -10.65
C LYS A 727 58.30 5.17 -9.27
N LYS A 728 58.72 5.89 -8.24
CA LYS A 728 58.24 5.69 -6.86
C LYS A 728 56.89 6.35 -6.59
N GLN A 729 56.47 7.30 -7.44
CA GLN A 729 55.21 8.03 -7.28
C GLN A 729 55.05 8.67 -5.89
N LYS A 730 56.18 9.07 -5.31
CA LYS A 730 56.24 9.78 -4.03
C LYS A 730 57.20 10.94 -4.17
N PRO A 731 56.91 12.09 -3.54
CA PRO A 731 57.86 13.18 -3.48
C PRO A 731 59.19 12.70 -2.88
N ILE A 732 60.30 13.04 -3.55
CA ILE A 732 61.64 12.78 -3.04
C ILE A 732 62.28 14.11 -2.70
N TYR A 733 62.64 14.25 -1.43
CA TYR A 733 63.28 15.44 -0.89
C TYR A 733 64.66 15.10 -0.36
N LEU A 734 65.67 15.82 -0.85
CA LEU A 734 67.04 15.77 -0.38
C LEU A 734 67.36 17.14 0.22
N ALA A 735 67.42 17.19 1.56
CA ALA A 735 67.73 18.41 2.30
C ALA A 735 69.16 18.90 2.03
N GLU A 736 70.11 18.00 1.80
CA GLU A 736 71.49 18.31 1.43
C GLU A 736 71.95 17.28 0.40
N ILE A 737 72.50 17.76 -0.72
CA ILE A 737 73.06 16.93 -1.78
C ILE A 737 74.53 16.66 -1.48
N LYS A 738 74.89 15.41 -1.20
CA LYS A 738 76.27 15.02 -0.94
C LYS A 738 77.04 14.81 -2.26
N PRO A 739 78.30 15.28 -2.37
CA PRO A 739 79.10 15.10 -3.59
C PRO A 739 79.22 13.64 -4.04
N GLU A 740 79.28 12.71 -3.08
CA GLU A 740 79.36 11.25 -3.29
C GLU A 740 78.14 10.66 -4.02
N TRP A 741 76.99 11.35 -4.02
CA TRP A 741 75.77 10.87 -4.69
C TRP A 741 75.75 11.18 -6.19
N LEU A 742 76.59 12.12 -6.65
CA LEU A 742 76.66 12.52 -8.05
C LEU A 742 77.33 11.47 -8.92
N ASP A 743 78.09 10.55 -8.33
CA ASP A 743 78.72 9.43 -9.05
C ASP A 743 77.69 8.34 -9.46
N ALA A 744 76.48 8.38 -8.90
CA ALA A 744 75.43 7.40 -9.15
C ALA A 744 74.56 7.71 -10.39
N SER A 745 74.60 8.94 -10.92
CA SER A 745 73.83 9.35 -12.09
C SER A 745 74.53 10.48 -12.83
N PRO A 746 74.95 10.28 -14.09
CA PRO A 746 75.56 11.34 -14.89
C PRO A 746 74.57 12.49 -15.14
N TYR A 747 73.26 12.23 -15.15
CA TYR A 747 72.22 13.23 -15.36
C TYR A 747 72.02 14.12 -14.12
N ASP A 748 72.05 13.53 -12.90
CA ASP A 748 72.00 14.31 -11.66
C ASP A 748 73.28 15.15 -11.52
N ALA A 749 74.45 14.60 -11.88
CA ALA A 749 75.71 15.34 -11.89
C ALA A 749 75.68 16.55 -12.82
N ILE A 750 75.10 16.40 -14.02
CA ILE A 750 74.90 17.51 -14.96
C ILE A 750 73.99 18.57 -14.34
N LEU A 751 72.80 18.19 -13.87
CA LEU A 751 71.83 19.15 -13.30
C LEU A 751 72.36 19.88 -12.07
N VAL A 752 73.01 19.17 -11.14
CA VAL A 752 73.55 19.73 -9.90
C VAL A 752 74.71 20.68 -10.18
N ARG A 753 75.64 20.32 -11.08
CA ARG A 753 76.79 21.18 -11.42
C ARG A 753 76.37 22.40 -12.25
N THR A 754 75.39 22.25 -13.12
CA THR A 754 74.92 23.34 -13.99
C THR A 754 74.15 24.41 -13.21
N PHE A 755 73.38 24.04 -12.18
CA PHE A 755 72.59 24.99 -11.38
C PHE A 755 73.13 25.23 -9.96
N ASN A 756 74.27 24.66 -9.60
CA ASN A 756 74.87 24.72 -8.26
C ASN A 756 73.85 24.34 -7.15
N LEU A 757 73.22 23.17 -7.29
CA LEU A 757 72.13 22.74 -6.41
C LEU A 757 72.66 22.13 -5.11
N GLU A 758 72.13 22.58 -3.97
CA GLU A 758 72.43 22.00 -2.65
C GLU A 758 71.23 21.27 -2.03
N SER A 759 70.00 21.57 -2.45
CA SER A 759 68.78 20.86 -2.03
C SER A 759 67.82 20.66 -3.19
N VAL A 760 67.05 19.57 -3.15
CA VAL A 760 66.05 19.27 -4.17
C VAL A 760 64.80 18.61 -3.60
N LEU A 761 63.65 19.03 -4.10
CA LEU A 761 62.35 18.40 -3.91
C LEU A 761 61.76 18.09 -5.29
N HIS A 762 61.67 16.82 -5.61
CA HIS A 762 60.95 16.37 -6.79
C HIS A 762 59.58 15.86 -6.38
N VAL A 763 58.54 16.38 -7.04
CA VAL A 763 57.15 16.00 -6.85
C VAL A 763 56.67 15.33 -8.14
N PRO A 764 56.23 14.05 -8.09
CA PRO A 764 55.66 13.41 -9.25
C PRO A 764 54.28 14.01 -9.54
N LEU A 765 54.03 14.37 -10.79
CA LEU A 765 52.70 14.78 -11.23
C LEU A 765 51.93 13.53 -11.62
N ILE A 766 51.00 13.14 -10.76
CA ILE A 766 50.27 11.89 -10.90
C ILE A 766 48.83 12.22 -11.20
N VAL A 767 48.31 11.68 -12.30
CA VAL A 767 46.87 11.66 -12.53
C VAL A 767 46.44 10.22 -12.78
N GLN A 768 45.40 9.80 -12.06
CA GLN A 768 44.85 8.44 -12.14
C GLN A 768 45.90 7.33 -11.93
N GLY A 769 46.89 7.57 -11.06
CA GLY A 769 47.92 6.59 -10.76
C GLY A 769 49.00 6.42 -11.84
N LYS A 770 48.97 7.22 -12.92
CA LYS A 770 50.07 7.32 -13.89
C LYS A 770 50.87 8.59 -13.63
N THR A 771 52.20 8.48 -13.60
CA THR A 771 53.07 9.66 -13.58
C THR A 771 53.04 10.30 -14.96
N LEU A 772 52.69 11.58 -15.05
CA LEU A 772 52.74 12.38 -16.30
C LEU A 772 54.12 13.03 -16.48
N GLY A 773 54.76 13.33 -15.36
CA GLY A 773 56.01 14.06 -15.31
C GLY A 773 56.48 14.26 -13.88
N VAL A 774 57.56 15.01 -13.73
CA VAL A 774 58.12 15.37 -12.43
C VAL A 774 58.26 16.89 -12.37
N LEU A 775 57.61 17.49 -11.38
CA LEU A 775 57.81 18.87 -10.99
C LEU A 775 59.00 18.93 -10.03
N SER A 776 60.06 19.61 -10.43
CA SER A 776 61.29 19.71 -9.69
C SER A 776 61.44 21.10 -9.10
N VAL A 777 61.45 21.20 -7.77
CA VAL A 777 61.78 22.41 -7.01
C VAL A 777 63.19 22.23 -6.45
N THR A 778 64.09 23.15 -6.74
CA THR A 778 65.51 23.02 -6.40
C THR A 778 66.05 24.32 -5.80
N TRP A 779 67.05 24.23 -4.93
CA TRP A 779 67.67 25.38 -4.26
C TRP A 779 69.18 25.32 -4.34
N SER A 780 69.81 26.50 -4.44
CA SER A 780 71.27 26.66 -4.49
C SER A 780 71.95 26.71 -3.10
N LYS A 781 71.16 26.64 -2.03
CA LYS A 781 71.59 26.55 -0.63
C LYS A 781 70.83 25.44 0.08
N VAL A 782 71.43 24.86 1.12
CA VAL A 782 70.75 23.91 2.02
C VAL A 782 69.45 24.49 2.58
N GLN A 783 68.32 23.90 2.19
CA GLN A 783 66.97 24.28 2.62
C GLN A 783 66.36 23.15 3.44
N PHE A 784 65.90 23.43 4.67
CA PHE A 784 65.18 22.48 5.54
C PHE A 784 63.66 22.69 5.50
N LEU A 785 62.90 21.65 5.09
CA LEU A 785 61.43 21.69 4.96
C LEU A 785 60.75 20.83 6.03
N ALA A 786 59.70 21.35 6.67
CA ALA A 786 58.88 20.57 7.60
C ALA A 786 57.92 19.63 6.85
N GLN A 787 57.39 18.61 7.54
CA GLN A 787 56.45 17.65 6.92
C GLN A 787 55.17 18.34 6.40
N LYS A 788 54.77 19.46 7.01
CA LYS A 788 53.65 20.29 6.55
C LYS A 788 53.97 20.95 5.21
N ASP A 789 55.18 21.51 5.06
CA ASP A 789 55.62 22.18 3.83
C ASP A 789 55.78 21.19 2.66
N LEU A 790 56.31 19.99 2.94
CA LEU A 790 56.39 18.92 1.94
C LEU A 790 55.01 18.49 1.42
N LYS A 791 54.02 18.38 2.31
CA LYS A 791 52.64 18.06 1.94
C LYS A 791 51.98 19.18 1.14
N GLU A 792 52.29 20.43 1.47
CA GLU A 792 51.74 21.59 0.79
C GLU A 792 52.29 21.74 -0.63
N ILE A 793 53.61 21.64 -0.83
CA ILE A 793 54.22 21.66 -2.17
C ILE A 793 53.79 20.44 -2.99
N ALA A 794 53.67 19.27 -2.36
CA ALA A 794 53.11 18.10 -3.03
C ALA A 794 51.64 18.31 -3.45
N SER A 795 50.82 18.92 -2.58
CA SER A 795 49.42 19.24 -2.89
C SER A 795 49.29 20.27 -4.02
N LEU A 796 50.21 21.23 -4.13
CA LEU A 796 50.25 22.14 -5.29
C LEU A 796 50.60 21.38 -6.57
N GLY A 797 51.56 20.44 -6.50
CA GLY A 797 51.85 19.49 -7.58
C GLY A 797 50.60 18.71 -8.01
N ASP A 798 49.84 18.18 -7.05
CA ASP A 798 48.59 17.46 -7.33
C ASP A 798 47.53 18.36 -7.99
N GLN A 799 47.42 19.62 -7.56
CA GLN A 799 46.48 20.59 -8.13
C GLN A 799 46.83 20.99 -9.57
N ILE A 800 48.12 21.13 -9.91
CA ILE A 800 48.54 21.48 -11.28
C ILE A 800 48.68 20.26 -12.20
N ALA A 801 48.75 19.03 -11.66
CA ALA A 801 48.86 17.81 -12.45
C ALA A 801 47.71 17.68 -13.47
N GLY A 802 46.49 18.09 -13.10
CA GLY A 802 45.34 18.13 -13.99
C GLY A 802 45.47 19.18 -15.11
N ALA A 803 46.01 20.37 -14.82
CA ALA A 803 46.25 21.40 -15.83
C ALA A 803 47.35 20.97 -16.82
N VAL A 804 48.41 20.33 -16.33
CA VAL A 804 49.47 19.73 -17.15
C VAL A 804 48.91 18.60 -18.02
N GLN A 805 48.07 17.73 -17.47
CA GLN A 805 47.40 16.68 -18.24
C GLN A 805 46.51 17.26 -19.33
N ASN A 806 45.71 18.27 -19.01
CA ASN A 806 44.82 18.92 -19.96
C ASN A 806 45.60 19.55 -21.10
N ALA A 807 46.72 20.21 -20.84
CA ALA A 807 47.57 20.78 -21.88
C ALA A 807 48.15 19.71 -22.82
N ILE A 808 48.62 18.58 -22.26
CA ILE A 808 49.13 17.44 -23.04
C ILE A 808 48.00 16.79 -23.86
N LEU A 809 46.86 16.51 -23.22
CA LEU A 809 45.69 15.91 -23.85
C LEU A 809 45.09 16.81 -24.93
N LEU A 810 45.03 18.12 -24.74
CA LEU A 810 44.44 19.03 -25.74
C LEU A 810 45.23 19.01 -27.05
N GLN A 811 46.55 18.87 -26.95
CA GLN A 811 47.43 18.73 -28.10
C GLN A 811 47.20 17.39 -28.80
N GLU A 812 47.19 16.28 -28.07
CA GLU A 812 46.91 14.93 -28.63
C GLU A 812 45.48 14.80 -29.19
N THR A 813 44.50 15.45 -28.55
CA THR A 813 43.08 15.43 -28.93
C THR A 813 42.85 16.21 -30.21
N LYS A 814 43.54 17.35 -30.42
CA LYS A 814 43.43 18.09 -31.68
C LYS A 814 43.90 17.25 -32.86
N ASP A 815 45.09 16.65 -32.73
CA ASP A 815 45.67 15.83 -33.80
C ASP A 815 44.81 14.59 -34.07
N SER A 816 44.24 13.98 -33.02
CA SER A 816 43.34 12.83 -33.15
C SER A 816 41.95 13.20 -33.70
N ALA A 817 41.42 14.38 -33.37
CA ALA A 817 40.09 14.81 -33.79
C ALA A 817 40.01 15.03 -35.31
N GLU A 818 41.04 15.60 -35.92
CA GLU A 818 41.09 15.81 -37.36
C GLU A 818 41.11 14.48 -38.12
N GLU A 819 41.89 13.49 -37.67
CA GLU A 819 41.94 12.16 -38.28
C GLU A 819 40.61 11.39 -38.09
N ILE A 820 40.00 11.49 -36.90
CA ILE A 820 38.71 10.88 -36.59
C ILE A 820 37.58 11.53 -37.41
N GLU A 821 37.62 12.83 -37.68
CA GLU A 821 36.57 13.51 -38.46
C GLU A 821 36.50 12.98 -39.90
N GLU A 822 37.65 12.80 -40.55
CA GLU A 822 37.74 12.24 -41.91
C GLU A 822 37.20 10.80 -41.95
N LEU A 823 37.63 9.95 -41.01
CA LEU A 823 37.16 8.57 -40.89
C LEU A 823 35.67 8.48 -40.55
N ASN A 824 35.18 9.31 -39.64
CA ASN A 824 33.75 9.36 -39.29
C ASN A 824 32.88 9.83 -40.45
N ARG A 825 33.36 10.77 -41.26
CA ARG A 825 32.62 11.21 -42.45
C ARG A 825 32.42 10.05 -43.43
N PHE A 826 33.48 9.28 -43.69
CA PHE A 826 33.39 8.08 -44.54
C PHE A 826 32.51 6.99 -43.92
N ALA A 827 32.69 6.70 -42.63
CA ALA A 827 31.85 5.73 -41.90
C ALA A 827 30.37 6.13 -41.87
N ARG A 828 30.04 7.43 -41.83
CA ARG A 828 28.66 7.92 -41.93
C ARG A 828 28.05 7.63 -43.29
N ILE A 829 28.80 7.80 -44.38
CA ILE A 829 28.33 7.50 -45.73
C ILE A 829 28.05 5.99 -45.84
N LEU A 830 28.99 5.13 -45.42
CA LEU A 830 28.82 3.68 -45.47
C LEU A 830 27.66 3.18 -44.60
N ASN A 831 27.55 3.64 -43.35
CA ASN A 831 26.48 3.21 -42.45
C ASN A 831 25.12 3.83 -42.77
N SER A 832 25.04 4.80 -43.69
CA SER A 832 23.77 5.40 -44.11
C SER A 832 23.03 4.57 -45.16
N SER A 833 23.72 3.67 -45.86
CA SER A 833 23.09 2.75 -46.80
C SER A 833 22.89 1.38 -46.15
N LEU A 834 21.67 0.87 -46.26
CA LEU A 834 21.26 -0.46 -45.80
C LEU A 834 21.21 -1.47 -46.95
N ASP A 835 21.62 -1.04 -48.14
CA ASP A 835 21.69 -1.83 -49.36
C ASP A 835 23.12 -2.34 -49.54
N LEU A 836 23.27 -3.67 -49.52
CA LEU A 836 24.57 -4.33 -49.56
C LEU A 836 25.32 -4.03 -50.88
N ASP A 837 24.61 -3.79 -51.98
CA ASP A 837 25.20 -3.39 -53.26
C ASP A 837 25.81 -1.97 -53.19
N GLN A 838 25.11 -1.02 -52.55
CA GLN A 838 25.58 0.37 -52.43
C GLN A 838 26.74 0.52 -51.43
N VAL A 839 26.68 -0.22 -50.33
CA VAL A 839 27.75 -0.27 -49.32
C VAL A 839 29.02 -0.83 -49.94
N PHE A 840 28.90 -1.92 -50.71
CA PHE A 840 30.04 -2.52 -51.40
C PHE A 840 30.62 -1.59 -52.47
N GLN A 841 29.78 -0.92 -53.25
CA GLN A 841 30.24 0.04 -54.27
C GLN A 841 30.96 1.26 -53.66
N SER A 842 30.42 1.83 -52.58
CA SER A 842 31.05 2.99 -51.91
C SER A 842 32.38 2.63 -51.24
N ALA A 843 32.49 1.41 -50.71
CA ALA A 843 33.72 0.87 -50.19
C ALA A 843 34.75 0.64 -51.30
N PHE A 844 34.30 0.17 -52.48
CA PHE A 844 35.14 0.01 -53.66
C PHE A 844 35.74 1.33 -54.13
N ASP A 845 34.91 2.34 -54.37
CA ASP A 845 35.35 3.64 -54.88
C ASP A 845 36.40 4.27 -53.95
N TYR A 846 36.16 4.25 -52.63
CA TYR A 846 37.10 4.83 -51.67
C TYR A 846 38.46 4.11 -51.63
N ILE A 847 38.46 2.77 -51.63
CA ILE A 847 39.69 1.97 -51.55
C ILE A 847 40.50 2.14 -52.85
N VAL A 848 39.84 2.14 -54.00
CA VAL A 848 40.51 2.31 -55.30
C VAL A 848 41.09 3.73 -55.42
N ASP A 849 40.34 4.77 -55.04
CA ASP A 849 40.78 6.17 -55.15
C ASP A 849 41.97 6.53 -54.24
N HIS A 850 42.15 5.80 -53.14
CA HIS A 850 43.21 6.08 -52.13
C HIS A 850 44.30 5.00 -52.09
N SER A 851 44.33 4.08 -53.05
CA SER A 851 45.34 3.02 -53.11
C SER A 851 45.79 2.72 -54.55
N THR A 852 46.63 1.70 -54.73
CA THR A 852 47.17 1.27 -56.04
C THR A 852 46.51 -0.02 -56.55
N VAL A 853 45.34 -0.36 -56.01
CA VAL A 853 44.58 -1.59 -56.28
C VAL A 853 43.76 -1.43 -57.56
N ASP A 854 43.72 -2.46 -58.41
CA ASP A 854 43.03 -2.40 -59.71
C ASP A 854 41.57 -2.87 -59.60
N THR A 855 41.29 -3.87 -58.75
CA THR A 855 39.91 -4.32 -58.47
C THR A 855 39.77 -4.92 -57.07
N ILE A 856 38.54 -4.93 -56.51
CA ILE A 856 38.24 -5.65 -55.28
C ILE A 856 37.09 -6.63 -55.48
N TRP A 857 37.10 -7.72 -54.73
CA TRP A 857 36.02 -8.71 -54.75
C TRP A 857 35.82 -9.30 -53.36
N LEU A 858 34.56 -9.60 -53.05
CA LEU A 858 34.11 -9.98 -51.72
C LEU A 858 33.64 -11.44 -51.70
N LEU A 859 34.15 -12.20 -50.75
CA LEU A 859 33.69 -13.55 -50.42
C LEU A 859 32.91 -13.50 -49.11
N LEU A 860 31.69 -14.03 -49.08
CA LEU A 860 30.88 -14.13 -47.86
C LEU A 860 30.70 -15.59 -47.45
N LYS A 861 30.67 -15.82 -46.14
CA LYS A 861 30.50 -17.17 -45.57
C LYS A 861 29.04 -17.63 -45.73
N ASP A 862 28.86 -18.78 -46.38
CA ASP A 862 27.59 -19.49 -46.36
C ASP A 862 27.46 -20.27 -45.02
N LYS A 863 26.43 -19.93 -44.23
CA LYS A 863 26.20 -20.52 -42.91
C LYS A 863 25.74 -21.97 -42.96
N GLU A 864 25.17 -22.45 -44.07
CA GLU A 864 24.59 -23.79 -44.17
C GLU A 864 25.57 -24.80 -44.81
N ASN A 865 26.40 -24.37 -45.75
CA ASN A 865 27.20 -25.27 -46.60
C ASN A 865 28.72 -25.30 -46.28
N GLY A 866 29.21 -24.47 -45.35
CA GLY A 866 30.62 -24.49 -44.95
C GLY A 866 31.60 -24.05 -46.04
N VAL A 867 31.16 -23.15 -46.93
CA VAL A 867 31.94 -22.60 -48.05
C VAL A 867 31.91 -21.06 -48.02
N LEU A 868 32.91 -20.42 -48.63
CA LEU A 868 32.88 -19.00 -48.97
C LEU A 868 32.43 -18.85 -50.43
N ARG A 869 31.42 -18.01 -50.66
CA ARG A 869 30.89 -17.71 -52.00
C ARG A 869 31.17 -16.27 -52.35
N THR A 870 31.43 -16.00 -53.62
CA THR A 870 31.54 -14.63 -54.10
C THR A 870 30.19 -13.93 -53.95
N TYR A 871 30.22 -12.74 -53.37
CA TYR A 871 29.06 -11.86 -53.37
C TYR A 871 28.83 -11.35 -54.80
N SER A 872 27.80 -11.85 -55.48
CA SER A 872 27.40 -11.40 -56.81
C SER A 872 26.32 -10.32 -56.69
N GLY A 873 26.73 -9.09 -56.44
CA GLY A 873 25.86 -7.92 -56.58
C GLY A 873 25.52 -7.62 -58.05
N ASN A 874 24.59 -6.68 -58.28
CA ASN A 874 24.24 -6.22 -59.63
C ASN A 874 25.34 -5.38 -60.33
N SER A 875 26.46 -5.11 -59.65
CA SER A 875 27.53 -4.23 -60.12
C SER A 875 28.59 -4.97 -60.94
N ALA A 876 28.94 -4.46 -62.11
CA ALA A 876 30.01 -4.99 -62.96
C ALA A 876 31.39 -4.75 -62.29
N MET A 877 32.20 -5.80 -62.13
CA MET A 877 33.60 -5.67 -61.66
C MET A 877 34.45 -5.04 -62.77
N PRO A 878 34.95 -3.80 -62.63
CA PRO A 878 35.71 -3.14 -63.68
C PRO A 878 37.04 -3.87 -63.92
N GLY A 879 37.40 -4.08 -65.20
CA GLY A 879 38.66 -4.73 -65.60
C GLY A 879 38.56 -6.24 -65.89
N LEU A 880 37.41 -6.88 -65.66
CA LEU A 880 37.17 -8.30 -65.96
C LEU A 880 36.24 -8.48 -67.17
N THR A 881 36.52 -9.49 -68.00
CA THR A 881 35.63 -9.92 -69.09
C THR A 881 34.40 -10.65 -68.55
N GLU A 882 33.31 -10.72 -69.32
CA GLU A 882 32.07 -11.40 -68.91
C GLU A 882 32.26 -12.89 -68.58
N LYS A 883 33.23 -13.54 -69.24
CA LYS A 883 33.65 -14.91 -68.94
C LYS A 883 34.35 -15.04 -67.58
N GLU A 884 35.16 -14.05 -67.21
CA GLU A 884 35.85 -14.00 -65.91
C GLU A 884 34.88 -13.64 -64.77
N MET A 885 33.94 -12.71 -65.02
CA MET A 885 32.86 -12.40 -64.09
C MET A 885 31.98 -13.62 -63.81
N GLN A 886 31.65 -14.41 -64.83
CA GLN A 886 30.90 -15.66 -64.64
C GLN A 886 31.70 -16.67 -63.80
N TYR A 887 33.01 -16.77 -64.03
CA TYR A 887 33.87 -17.63 -63.22
C TYR A 887 33.88 -17.22 -61.73
N PHE A 888 33.93 -15.92 -61.43
CA PHE A 888 33.83 -15.43 -60.04
C PHE A 888 32.47 -15.70 -59.40
N ARG A 889 31.37 -15.57 -60.16
CA ARG A 889 30.01 -15.86 -59.65
C ARG A 889 29.83 -17.33 -59.25
N ASP A 890 30.43 -18.24 -60.03
CA ASP A 890 30.36 -19.68 -59.78
C ASP A 890 31.47 -20.17 -58.82
N LEU A 891 32.30 -19.26 -58.28
CA LEU A 891 33.43 -19.60 -57.43
C LEU A 891 32.97 -19.91 -55.99
N GLU A 892 33.19 -21.15 -55.59
CA GLU A 892 33.01 -21.61 -54.21
C GLU A 892 34.36 -22.03 -53.62
N ILE A 893 34.71 -21.44 -52.47
CA ILE A 893 35.93 -21.78 -51.76
C ILE A 893 35.57 -22.62 -50.53
N PRO A 894 35.99 -23.89 -50.46
CA PRO A 894 35.72 -24.72 -49.30
C PRO A 894 36.51 -24.22 -48.08
N LEU A 895 35.87 -24.22 -46.90
CA LEU A 895 36.52 -23.86 -45.64
C LEU A 895 37.33 -25.04 -45.07
N ASN A 896 38.26 -25.56 -45.86
CA ASN A 896 39.21 -26.60 -45.48
C ASN A 896 40.56 -26.37 -46.20
N GLU A 897 41.56 -27.22 -45.93
CA GLU A 897 42.92 -27.07 -46.50
C GLU A 897 42.98 -27.00 -48.03
N THR A 898 41.95 -27.47 -48.75
CA THR A 898 41.89 -27.37 -50.22
C THR A 898 41.53 -25.98 -50.73
N GLY A 899 40.99 -25.11 -49.87
CA GLY A 899 40.61 -23.72 -50.17
C GLY A 899 41.77 -22.74 -50.24
N GLY A 900 43.01 -23.18 -49.96
CA GLY A 900 44.20 -22.41 -50.28
C GLY A 900 44.43 -21.16 -49.44
N SER A 901 44.98 -20.12 -50.07
CA SER A 901 45.31 -18.84 -49.43
C SER A 901 44.11 -18.18 -48.74
N ILE A 902 42.94 -18.30 -49.36
CA ILE A 902 41.67 -17.76 -48.88
C ILE A 902 41.21 -18.50 -47.61
N TYR A 903 41.37 -19.83 -47.55
CA TYR A 903 41.10 -20.58 -46.31
C TYR A 903 42.08 -20.23 -45.20
N HIS A 904 43.36 -20.01 -45.52
CA HIS A 904 44.34 -19.59 -44.52
C HIS A 904 43.99 -18.22 -43.93
N THR A 905 43.59 -17.26 -44.76
CA THR A 905 43.09 -15.96 -44.30
C THR A 905 41.83 -16.11 -43.43
N TYR A 906 40.95 -17.07 -43.74
CA TYR A 906 39.78 -17.41 -42.93
C TYR A 906 40.14 -18.01 -41.56
N SER A 907 41.00 -19.03 -41.52
CA SER A 907 41.29 -19.80 -40.30
C SER A 907 42.15 -19.02 -39.32
N GLU A 908 43.17 -18.34 -39.83
CA GLU A 908 44.11 -17.58 -39.00
C GLU A 908 43.54 -16.22 -38.59
N LYS A 909 42.53 -15.71 -39.30
CA LYS A 909 41.96 -14.37 -39.07
C LYS A 909 43.01 -13.25 -39.16
N VAL A 910 44.07 -13.49 -39.93
CA VAL A 910 45.14 -12.52 -40.17
C VAL A 910 45.09 -12.12 -41.63
N PRO A 911 45.17 -10.81 -41.95
CA PRO A 911 45.28 -10.36 -43.32
C PRO A 911 46.53 -10.93 -44.00
N LEU A 912 46.38 -11.25 -45.28
CA LEU A 912 47.40 -11.91 -46.08
C LEU A 912 47.76 -11.05 -47.28
N TYR A 913 49.02 -10.62 -47.35
CA TYR A 913 49.53 -9.86 -48.48
C TYR A 913 50.47 -10.72 -49.33
N ILE A 914 50.09 -10.92 -50.59
CA ILE A 914 50.80 -11.72 -51.60
C ILE A 914 51.26 -10.76 -52.70
N ASP A 915 52.58 -10.60 -52.83
CA ASP A 915 53.17 -9.62 -53.74
C ASP A 915 53.49 -10.18 -55.14
N ASP A 916 53.57 -11.50 -55.33
CA ASP A 916 53.61 -12.16 -56.64
C ASP A 916 52.97 -13.57 -56.61
N ILE A 917 51.77 -13.67 -57.18
CA ILE A 917 50.97 -14.91 -57.21
C ILE A 917 51.46 -15.90 -58.29
N ARG A 918 52.30 -15.47 -59.23
CA ARG A 918 52.76 -16.30 -60.36
C ARG A 918 54.01 -17.12 -60.04
N SER A 919 54.58 -16.94 -58.85
CA SER A 919 55.70 -17.76 -58.38
C SER A 919 55.20 -19.16 -58.01
N GLU A 920 55.60 -20.20 -58.75
CA GLU A 920 55.19 -21.59 -58.49
C GLU A 920 55.75 -22.18 -57.17
N GLN A 921 56.41 -21.36 -56.33
CA GLN A 921 57.14 -21.79 -55.11
C GLN A 921 56.42 -21.49 -53.78
N GLY A 922 55.14 -21.11 -53.79
CA GLY A 922 54.39 -20.74 -52.57
C GLY A 922 54.61 -19.28 -52.16
N PHE A 923 53.80 -18.78 -51.22
CA PHE A 923 53.84 -17.37 -50.79
C PHE A 923 54.33 -17.23 -49.35
N THR A 924 54.98 -16.09 -49.06
CA THR A 924 55.29 -15.66 -47.69
C THR A 924 54.43 -14.45 -47.35
N ASN A 925 53.63 -14.54 -46.28
CA ASN A 925 52.86 -13.41 -45.79
C ASN A 925 53.81 -12.32 -45.28
N LEU A 926 53.88 -11.20 -45.99
CA LEU A 926 54.77 -10.09 -45.66
C LEU A 926 54.37 -9.32 -44.37
N LEU A 927 53.25 -9.68 -43.73
CA LEU A 927 52.81 -9.09 -42.46
C LEU A 927 53.29 -9.86 -41.23
N ASN A 928 53.43 -11.19 -41.32
CA ASN A 928 53.78 -12.03 -40.18
C ASN A 928 54.87 -13.10 -40.48
N GLY A 929 55.36 -13.16 -41.72
CA GLY A 929 56.41 -14.08 -42.16
C GLY A 929 55.97 -15.52 -42.41
N SER A 930 54.67 -15.84 -42.33
CA SER A 930 54.18 -17.22 -42.56
C SER A 930 54.31 -17.66 -44.03
N THR A 931 54.80 -18.87 -44.28
CA THR A 931 54.98 -19.43 -45.65
C THR A 931 53.97 -20.53 -45.92
N VAL A 932 53.22 -20.44 -47.03
CA VAL A 932 52.17 -21.41 -47.40
C VAL A 932 52.22 -21.70 -48.90
N ASN A 933 52.00 -22.95 -49.30
CA ASN A 933 51.97 -23.34 -50.71
C ASN A 933 50.63 -22.97 -51.37
N PHE A 934 50.67 -22.51 -52.62
CA PHE A 934 49.45 -22.24 -53.38
C PHE A 934 48.69 -23.56 -53.64
N SER A 935 47.37 -23.54 -53.38
CA SER A 935 46.48 -24.65 -53.72
C SER A 935 46.16 -24.68 -55.22
N LYS A 936 45.56 -25.79 -55.67
CA LYS A 936 45.03 -25.88 -57.05
C LYS A 936 43.97 -24.81 -57.34
N ILE A 937 43.24 -24.36 -56.33
CA ILE A 937 42.23 -23.31 -56.45
C ILE A 937 42.90 -21.94 -56.63
N ASP A 938 43.94 -21.63 -55.84
CA ASP A 938 44.69 -20.38 -55.96
C ASP A 938 45.31 -20.21 -57.35
N LEU A 939 45.97 -21.26 -57.85
CA LEU A 939 46.58 -21.27 -59.18
C LEU A 939 45.53 -21.14 -60.30
N ARG A 940 44.34 -21.69 -60.10
CA ARG A 940 43.23 -21.58 -61.05
C ARG A 940 42.65 -20.17 -61.08
N ILE A 941 42.46 -19.54 -59.92
CA ILE A 941 42.02 -18.14 -59.82
C ILE A 941 43.05 -17.22 -60.46
N ALA A 942 44.34 -17.38 -60.13
CA ALA A 942 45.41 -16.57 -60.69
C ALA A 942 45.50 -16.68 -62.23
N LYS A 943 45.37 -17.91 -62.77
CA LYS A 943 45.45 -18.17 -64.21
C LYS A 943 44.23 -17.69 -64.97
N ASN A 944 43.02 -17.91 -64.45
CA ASN A 944 41.78 -17.56 -65.13
C ASN A 944 41.47 -16.07 -65.09
N CYS A 945 42.05 -15.32 -64.14
CA CYS A 945 41.73 -13.91 -63.90
C CYS A 945 42.96 -12.98 -64.01
N HIS A 946 44.10 -13.51 -64.51
CA HIS A 946 45.34 -12.74 -64.75
C HIS A 946 45.84 -11.92 -63.53
N LEU A 947 45.76 -12.48 -62.31
CA LEU A 947 46.12 -11.74 -61.08
C LEU A 947 47.64 -11.74 -60.84
N TYR A 948 48.20 -10.57 -60.52
CA TYR A 948 49.62 -10.41 -60.18
C TYR A 948 49.86 -10.41 -58.66
N SER A 949 49.16 -9.54 -57.93
CA SER A 949 49.28 -9.43 -56.47
C SER A 949 47.91 -9.29 -55.80
N MET A 950 47.83 -9.69 -54.54
CA MET A 950 46.57 -9.73 -53.80
C MET A 950 46.80 -9.40 -52.33
N PHE A 951 45.92 -8.57 -51.77
CA PHE A 951 45.81 -8.35 -50.34
C PHE A 951 44.46 -8.84 -49.86
N GLN A 952 44.46 -9.95 -49.13
CA GLN A 952 43.26 -10.58 -48.57
C GLN A 952 43.08 -10.09 -47.14
N ILE A 953 41.91 -9.52 -46.86
CA ILE A 953 41.58 -8.98 -45.54
C ILE A 953 40.38 -9.76 -45.00
N PRO A 954 40.53 -10.48 -43.86
CA PRO A 954 39.39 -11.14 -43.23
C PRO A 954 38.47 -10.07 -42.66
N LEU A 955 37.21 -10.13 -43.03
CA LEU A 955 36.17 -9.30 -42.45
C LEU A 955 35.74 -9.98 -41.14
N ILE A 956 36.25 -9.46 -40.02
CA ILE A 956 36.05 -10.05 -38.71
C ILE A 956 35.03 -9.24 -37.94
N LEU A 957 33.98 -9.92 -37.49
CA LEU A 957 33.03 -9.33 -36.57
C LEU A 957 32.80 -10.27 -35.39
N ASN A 958 32.84 -9.73 -34.17
CA ASN A 958 32.67 -10.53 -32.94
C ASN A 958 33.60 -11.76 -32.89
N HIS A 959 34.83 -11.59 -33.36
CA HIS A 959 35.86 -12.63 -33.42
C HIS A 959 35.54 -13.77 -34.41
N GLU A 960 34.54 -13.64 -35.27
CA GLU A 960 34.26 -14.56 -36.38
C GLU A 960 34.55 -13.91 -37.73
N VAL A 961 35.12 -14.68 -38.65
CA VAL A 961 35.29 -14.23 -40.04
C VAL A 961 33.96 -14.42 -40.76
N ILE A 962 33.33 -13.30 -41.13
CA ILE A 962 32.05 -13.29 -41.85
C ILE A 962 32.25 -13.28 -43.37
N GLY A 963 33.44 -12.90 -43.82
CA GLY A 963 33.83 -12.86 -45.22
C GLY A 963 35.29 -12.49 -45.41
N ILE A 964 35.74 -12.44 -46.65
CA ILE A 964 37.10 -12.03 -47.02
C ILE A 964 37.00 -11.02 -48.15
N LEU A 965 37.60 -9.85 -47.94
CA LEU A 965 37.75 -8.83 -48.96
C LEU A 965 39.11 -9.00 -49.63
N ASN A 966 39.10 -9.18 -50.94
CA ASN A 966 40.30 -9.37 -51.73
C ASN A 966 40.55 -8.11 -52.55
N LEU A 967 41.68 -7.45 -52.30
CA LEU A 967 42.17 -6.32 -53.07
C LEU A 967 43.22 -6.85 -54.04
N THR A 968 43.03 -6.65 -55.34
CA THR A 968 43.84 -7.30 -56.37
C THR A 968 44.38 -6.32 -57.39
N ALA A 969 45.57 -6.63 -57.92
CA ALA A 969 46.18 -5.94 -59.05
C ALA A 969 46.58 -6.94 -60.14
N PHE A 970 46.40 -6.56 -61.40
CA PHE A 970 46.54 -7.46 -62.56
C PHE A 970 47.95 -7.44 -63.18
N GLU A 971 48.62 -6.30 -63.16
CA GLU A 971 49.90 -6.13 -63.89
C GLU A 971 51.08 -5.72 -62.99
N LYS A 972 50.83 -5.33 -61.73
CA LYS A 972 51.82 -4.75 -60.81
C LYS A 972 51.65 -5.21 -59.35
N LYS A 973 52.66 -4.92 -58.52
CA LYS A 973 52.62 -5.05 -57.05
C LYS A 973 51.79 -3.93 -56.42
N ILE A 974 50.94 -4.25 -55.45
CA ILE A 974 50.21 -3.26 -54.63
C ILE A 974 51.19 -2.53 -53.69
N GLY A 975 51.43 -1.24 -53.87
CA GLY A 975 52.41 -0.46 -53.08
C GLY A 975 51.81 0.24 -51.86
N LEU A 976 51.62 -0.47 -50.74
CA LEU A 976 51.04 0.09 -49.50
C LEU A 976 52.08 0.23 -48.37
N SER A 977 52.20 1.43 -47.78
CA SER A 977 53.02 1.68 -46.58
C SER A 977 52.42 1.05 -45.31
N VAL A 978 53.21 0.88 -44.23
CA VAL A 978 52.70 0.34 -42.94
C VAL A 978 51.50 1.13 -42.44
N LYS A 979 51.58 2.47 -42.43
CA LYS A 979 50.47 3.36 -42.05
C LYS A 979 49.27 3.24 -43.00
N ALA A 980 49.50 3.10 -44.32
CA ALA A 980 48.40 2.93 -45.27
C ALA A 980 47.68 1.58 -45.10
N ARG A 981 48.41 0.51 -44.75
CA ARG A 981 47.81 -0.80 -44.43
C ARG A 981 46.97 -0.72 -43.16
N GLU A 982 47.47 -0.07 -42.11
CA GLU A 982 46.70 0.17 -40.89
C GLU A 982 45.44 1.00 -41.15
N LYS A 983 45.53 2.04 -42.00
CA LYS A 983 44.36 2.84 -42.43
C LYS A 983 43.34 1.96 -43.16
N ILE A 984 43.77 1.16 -44.15
CA ILE A 984 42.89 0.26 -44.91
C ILE A 984 42.27 -0.82 -44.01
N MET A 985 43.00 -1.38 -43.05
CA MET A 985 42.45 -2.35 -42.10
C MET A 985 41.37 -1.71 -41.20
N ARG A 986 41.61 -0.51 -40.67
CA ARG A 986 40.60 0.26 -39.90
C ARG A 986 39.35 0.56 -40.74
N ILE A 987 39.54 0.90 -42.01
CA ILE A 987 38.44 1.10 -42.96
C ILE A 987 37.70 -0.21 -43.21
N CYS A 988 38.41 -1.33 -43.36
CA CYS A 988 37.81 -2.64 -43.55
C CYS A 988 37.02 -3.09 -42.32
N GLU A 989 37.39 -2.68 -41.11
CA GLU A 989 36.57 -2.89 -39.90
C GLU A 989 35.25 -2.10 -39.97
N GLN A 990 35.29 -0.86 -40.46
CA GLN A 990 34.08 -0.05 -40.69
C GLN A 990 33.21 -0.65 -41.80
N ILE A 991 33.81 -1.13 -42.90
CA ILE A 991 33.13 -1.83 -43.99
C ILE A 991 32.54 -3.16 -43.50
N THR A 992 33.27 -3.91 -42.66
CA THR A 992 32.78 -5.16 -42.05
C THR A 992 31.52 -4.90 -41.24
N THR A 993 31.53 -3.81 -40.46
CA THR A 993 30.38 -3.39 -39.66
C THR A 993 29.23 -2.94 -40.55
N ALA A 994 29.48 -2.15 -41.60
CA ALA A 994 28.45 -1.71 -42.53
C ALA A 994 27.84 -2.87 -43.34
N LEU A 995 28.66 -3.81 -43.84
CA LEU A 995 28.23 -5.02 -44.53
C LEU A 995 27.46 -5.97 -43.62
N HIS A 996 27.91 -6.11 -42.36
CA HIS A 996 27.16 -6.87 -41.36
C HIS A 996 25.86 -6.17 -40.98
N ASN A 997 25.85 -4.84 -40.86
CA ASN A 997 24.64 -4.08 -40.55
C ASN A 997 23.66 -4.15 -41.71
N ALA A 998 24.10 -4.10 -42.97
CA ALA A 998 23.24 -4.32 -44.13
C ALA A 998 22.69 -5.76 -44.15
N SER A 999 23.53 -6.77 -43.89
CA SER A 999 23.12 -8.18 -43.80
C SER A 999 22.21 -8.48 -42.60
N LEU A 1000 22.50 -7.88 -41.44
CA LEU A 1000 21.67 -7.91 -40.24
C LEU A 1000 20.40 -7.13 -40.46
N TYR A 1001 20.42 -6.02 -41.17
CA TYR A 1001 19.23 -5.23 -41.46
C TYR A 1001 18.31 -6.01 -42.38
N ASP A 1002 18.85 -6.75 -43.35
CA ASP A 1002 18.05 -7.67 -44.16
C ASP A 1002 17.49 -8.83 -43.31
N GLN A 1003 18.29 -9.41 -42.41
CA GLN A 1003 17.84 -10.43 -41.46
C GLN A 1003 16.84 -9.90 -40.43
N ILE A 1004 17.06 -8.70 -39.88
CA ILE A 1004 16.18 -8.00 -38.95
C ILE A 1004 14.94 -7.56 -39.70
N LYS A 1005 15.00 -7.13 -40.95
CA LYS A 1005 13.81 -6.81 -41.74
C LYS A 1005 12.97 -8.07 -41.93
N ASN A 1006 13.58 -9.22 -42.19
CA ASN A 1006 12.87 -10.49 -42.26
C ASN A 1006 12.29 -10.92 -40.89
N LEU A 1007 13.09 -10.85 -39.82
CA LEU A 1007 12.66 -11.16 -38.45
C LEU A 1007 11.67 -10.15 -37.87
N PHE A 1008 11.75 -8.89 -38.26
CA PHE A 1008 10.84 -7.81 -37.90
C PHE A 1008 9.57 -7.97 -38.69
N THR A 1009 9.61 -8.42 -39.95
CA THR A 1009 8.39 -8.80 -40.67
C THR A 1009 7.73 -10.01 -39.99
N GLU A 1010 8.49 -10.99 -39.47
CA GLU A 1010 7.96 -12.12 -38.68
C GLU A 1010 7.48 -11.73 -37.27
N ALA A 1011 8.20 -10.84 -36.59
CA ALA A 1011 7.89 -10.36 -35.26
C ALA A 1011 6.77 -9.32 -35.27
N GLU A 1012 6.70 -8.50 -36.32
CA GLU A 1012 5.60 -7.58 -36.60
C GLU A 1012 4.39 -8.37 -37.02
N THR A 1013 4.47 -9.40 -37.88
CA THR A 1013 3.32 -10.29 -38.08
C THR A 1013 2.93 -11.04 -36.81
N SER A 1014 3.86 -11.38 -35.92
CA SER A 1014 3.54 -12.01 -34.61
C SER A 1014 2.96 -11.02 -33.60
N ARG A 1015 3.42 -9.77 -33.61
CA ARG A 1015 2.94 -8.67 -32.77
C ARG A 1015 1.61 -8.15 -33.27
N GLU A 1016 1.43 -7.96 -34.57
CA GLU A 1016 0.16 -7.69 -35.24
C GLU A 1016 -0.83 -8.82 -34.97
N LYS A 1017 -0.41 -10.09 -34.99
CA LYS A 1017 -1.27 -11.21 -34.56
C LYS A 1017 -1.63 -11.10 -33.08
N ALA A 1018 -0.69 -10.80 -32.19
CA ALA A 1018 -0.96 -10.65 -30.76
C ALA A 1018 -1.83 -9.43 -30.43
N ASP A 1019 -1.59 -8.30 -31.11
CA ASP A 1019 -2.30 -7.04 -30.95
C ASP A 1019 -3.68 -7.09 -31.60
N SER A 1020 -3.81 -7.69 -32.79
CA SER A 1020 -5.09 -7.98 -33.42
C SER A 1020 -5.91 -8.94 -32.56
N LEU A 1021 -5.32 -10.00 -31.99
CA LEU A 1021 -6.04 -10.89 -31.08
C LEU A 1021 -6.53 -10.17 -29.82
N LEU A 1022 -5.75 -9.24 -29.28
CA LEU A 1022 -6.13 -8.48 -28.09
C LEU A 1022 -7.25 -7.47 -28.40
N LEU A 1023 -7.19 -6.79 -29.55
CA LEU A 1023 -8.23 -5.88 -30.06
C LEU A 1023 -9.50 -6.60 -30.55
N ASN A 1024 -9.39 -7.87 -30.97
CA ASN A 1024 -10.55 -8.71 -31.34
C ASN A 1024 -11.30 -9.23 -30.10
N ILE A 1025 -10.67 -9.22 -28.91
CA ILE A 1025 -11.24 -9.77 -27.67
C ILE A 1025 -11.70 -8.66 -26.71
N LEU A 1026 -11.05 -7.50 -26.74
CA LEU A 1026 -11.36 -6.35 -25.89
C LEU A 1026 -11.57 -5.09 -26.75
N PRO A 1027 -12.50 -4.20 -26.36
CA PRO A 1027 -12.65 -2.90 -27.01
C PRO A 1027 -11.33 -2.13 -27.00
N SER A 1028 -11.06 -1.36 -28.06
CA SER A 1028 -9.76 -0.70 -28.29
C SER A 1028 -9.29 0.16 -27.10
N GLU A 1029 -10.16 1.02 -26.55
CA GLU A 1029 -9.85 1.88 -25.40
C GLU A 1029 -9.42 1.08 -24.16
N ILE A 1030 -10.05 -0.08 -23.96
CA ILE A 1030 -9.81 -0.96 -22.81
C ILE A 1030 -8.57 -1.84 -23.04
N ALA A 1031 -8.33 -2.26 -24.28
CA ALA A 1031 -7.14 -2.97 -24.70
C ALA A 1031 -5.87 -2.11 -24.51
N GLU A 1032 -5.93 -0.83 -24.87
CA GLU A 1032 -4.84 0.13 -24.67
C GLU A 1032 -4.57 0.40 -23.18
N GLU A 1033 -5.62 0.65 -22.38
CA GLU A 1033 -5.44 0.83 -20.94
C GLU A 1033 -4.83 -0.43 -20.28
N LEU A 1034 -5.24 -1.62 -20.70
CA LEU A 1034 -4.68 -2.88 -20.20
C LEU A 1034 -3.21 -3.04 -20.61
N LYS A 1035 -2.84 -2.66 -21.84
CA LYS A 1035 -1.45 -2.70 -22.33
C LYS A 1035 -0.56 -1.73 -21.58
N GLU A 1036 -1.02 -0.51 -21.31
CA GLU A 1036 -0.24 0.53 -20.63
C GLU A 1036 -0.09 0.27 -19.13
N LYS A 1037 -1.19 -0.08 -18.45
CA LYS A 1037 -1.24 -0.12 -16.98
C LYS A 1037 -1.18 -1.53 -16.41
N GLY A 1038 -1.31 -2.56 -17.25
CA GLY A 1038 -1.33 -3.97 -16.84
C GLY A 1038 -2.60 -4.42 -16.10
N GLU A 1039 -3.51 -3.51 -15.76
CA GLU A 1039 -4.83 -3.78 -15.19
C GLU A 1039 -5.84 -2.70 -15.62
N VAL A 1040 -7.11 -3.07 -15.83
CA VAL A 1040 -8.20 -2.13 -16.14
C VAL A 1040 -9.12 -2.02 -14.92
N ARG A 1041 -9.36 -0.80 -14.45
CA ARG A 1041 -10.23 -0.55 -13.29
C ARG A 1041 -11.70 -0.59 -13.70
N PRO A 1042 -12.61 -1.22 -12.93
CA PRO A 1042 -14.03 -1.17 -13.23
C PRO A 1042 -14.57 0.27 -13.17
N ILE A 1043 -15.30 0.68 -14.20
CA ILE A 1043 -15.87 2.03 -14.35
C ILE A 1043 -17.38 1.95 -14.18
N LEU A 1044 -17.94 2.84 -13.35
CA LEU A 1044 -19.39 3.04 -13.26
C LEU A 1044 -19.87 3.97 -14.39
N TYR A 1045 -20.80 3.46 -15.19
CA TYR A 1045 -21.55 4.20 -16.19
C TYR A 1045 -22.93 4.45 -15.63
N GLU A 1046 -23.25 5.72 -15.38
CA GLU A 1046 -24.53 6.11 -14.77
C GLU A 1046 -25.73 5.83 -15.69
N SER A 1047 -25.49 5.75 -17.00
CA SER A 1047 -26.49 5.42 -18.01
C SER A 1047 -25.85 4.62 -19.13
N ALA A 1048 -26.38 3.43 -19.39
CA ALA A 1048 -26.03 2.57 -20.53
C ALA A 1048 -27.27 1.78 -20.95
N THR A 1049 -27.38 1.45 -22.24
CA THR A 1049 -28.54 0.71 -22.77
C THR A 1049 -28.15 -0.70 -23.12
N ILE A 1050 -28.79 -1.68 -22.49
CA ILE A 1050 -28.52 -3.10 -22.68
C ILE A 1050 -29.61 -3.70 -23.55
N LEU A 1051 -29.19 -4.44 -24.57
CA LEU A 1051 -30.05 -5.18 -25.48
C LEU A 1051 -29.76 -6.68 -25.33
N PHE A 1052 -30.82 -7.44 -25.09
CA PHE A 1052 -30.80 -8.90 -25.11
C PHE A 1052 -31.68 -9.43 -26.23
N THR A 1053 -31.24 -10.51 -26.84
CA THR A 1053 -32.08 -11.33 -27.72
C THR A 1053 -32.12 -12.78 -27.27
N ASP A 1054 -33.16 -13.51 -27.65
CA ASP A 1054 -33.29 -14.95 -27.41
C ASP A 1054 -34.03 -15.61 -28.59
N PHE A 1055 -33.63 -16.84 -28.94
CA PHE A 1055 -34.31 -17.63 -29.96
C PHE A 1055 -35.35 -18.55 -29.33
N LYS A 1056 -36.63 -18.19 -29.49
CA LYS A 1056 -37.71 -19.05 -28.99
C LYS A 1056 -37.80 -20.34 -29.81
N GLY A 1057 -37.78 -21.48 -29.11
CA GLY A 1057 -37.92 -22.83 -29.69
C GLY A 1057 -36.58 -23.54 -29.93
N PHE A 1058 -35.45 -22.89 -29.60
CA PHE A 1058 -34.11 -23.44 -29.79
C PHE A 1058 -33.91 -24.82 -29.14
N THR A 1059 -34.31 -25.01 -27.87
CA THR A 1059 -34.11 -26.27 -27.15
C THR A 1059 -34.85 -27.45 -27.79
N GLN A 1060 -36.07 -27.24 -28.31
CA GLN A 1060 -36.86 -28.29 -28.97
C GLN A 1060 -36.29 -28.66 -30.35
N ILE A 1061 -35.78 -27.67 -31.09
CA ILE A 1061 -35.14 -27.89 -32.40
C ILE A 1061 -33.76 -28.53 -32.22
N ALA A 1062 -33.04 -28.20 -31.14
CA ALA A 1062 -31.75 -28.76 -30.79
C ALA A 1062 -31.79 -30.27 -30.48
N GLU A 1063 -32.91 -30.79 -29.95
CA GLU A 1063 -33.10 -32.23 -29.67
C GLU A 1063 -33.28 -33.08 -30.95
N THR A 1064 -33.63 -32.47 -32.08
CA THR A 1064 -33.94 -33.16 -33.35
C THR A 1064 -32.91 -32.94 -34.45
N ARG A 1065 -31.92 -32.07 -34.23
CA ARG A 1065 -30.86 -31.70 -35.19
C ARG A 1065 -29.50 -32.26 -34.76
N SER A 1066 -28.62 -32.46 -35.74
CA SER A 1066 -27.22 -32.75 -35.42
C SER A 1066 -26.60 -31.54 -34.69
N PRO A 1067 -25.81 -31.76 -33.62
CA PRO A 1067 -25.16 -30.66 -32.92
C PRO A 1067 -24.30 -29.76 -33.84
N SER A 1068 -23.69 -30.33 -34.88
CA SER A 1068 -22.86 -29.58 -35.83
C SER A 1068 -23.66 -28.64 -36.73
N ASP A 1069 -24.82 -29.07 -37.21
CA ASP A 1069 -25.65 -28.23 -38.09
C ASP A 1069 -26.36 -27.13 -37.29
N LEU A 1070 -26.77 -27.46 -36.06
CA LEU A 1070 -27.36 -26.50 -35.13
C LEU A 1070 -26.37 -25.36 -34.81
N ILE A 1071 -25.13 -25.70 -34.47
CA ILE A 1071 -24.09 -24.70 -34.16
C ILE A 1071 -23.81 -23.82 -35.38
N ARG A 1072 -23.76 -24.39 -36.59
CA ARG A 1072 -23.49 -23.64 -37.82
C ARG A 1072 -24.58 -22.62 -38.14
N GLU A 1073 -25.84 -23.00 -37.94
CA GLU A 1073 -26.97 -22.10 -38.16
C GLU A 1073 -27.02 -20.99 -37.11
N LEU A 1074 -26.71 -21.32 -35.85
CA LEU A 1074 -26.60 -20.35 -34.76
C LEU A 1074 -25.45 -19.35 -35.00
N ASP A 1075 -24.28 -19.84 -35.42
CA ASP A 1075 -23.12 -19.04 -35.75
C ASP A 1075 -23.45 -18.04 -36.88
N SER A 1076 -24.10 -18.50 -37.95
CA SER A 1076 -24.52 -17.63 -39.06
C SER A 1076 -25.47 -16.50 -38.62
N CYS A 1077 -26.36 -16.75 -37.67
CA CYS A 1077 -27.22 -15.70 -37.11
C CYS A 1077 -26.42 -14.71 -36.27
N PHE A 1078 -25.54 -15.19 -35.39
CA PHE A 1078 -24.74 -14.30 -34.54
C PHE A 1078 -23.71 -13.49 -35.33
N THR A 1079 -23.13 -14.02 -36.41
CA THR A 1079 -22.27 -13.23 -37.30
C THR A 1079 -23.02 -12.02 -37.87
N GLN A 1080 -24.26 -12.21 -38.34
CA GLN A 1080 -25.04 -11.07 -38.85
C GLN A 1080 -25.43 -10.09 -37.74
N PHE A 1081 -25.65 -10.58 -36.52
CA PHE A 1081 -25.95 -9.72 -35.37
C PHE A 1081 -24.74 -8.87 -34.99
N ASP A 1082 -23.55 -9.45 -35.01
CA ASP A 1082 -22.29 -8.73 -34.76
C ASP A 1082 -22.16 -7.53 -35.71
N GLU A 1083 -22.42 -7.71 -37.00
CA GLU A 1083 -22.36 -6.64 -38.00
C GLU A 1083 -23.36 -5.50 -37.74
N ILE A 1084 -24.60 -5.84 -37.39
CA ILE A 1084 -25.64 -4.84 -37.11
C ILE A 1084 -25.29 -4.06 -35.84
N VAL A 1085 -24.90 -4.76 -34.78
CA VAL A 1085 -24.54 -4.19 -33.47
C VAL A 1085 -23.33 -3.26 -33.61
N HIS A 1086 -22.32 -3.67 -34.37
CA HIS A 1086 -21.16 -2.84 -34.68
C HIS A 1086 -21.56 -1.56 -35.45
N ARG A 1087 -22.44 -1.65 -36.45
CA ARG A 1087 -22.89 -0.49 -37.25
C ARG A 1087 -23.49 0.62 -36.38
N TYR A 1088 -24.21 0.23 -35.33
CA TYR A 1088 -24.81 1.16 -34.38
C TYR A 1088 -23.94 1.45 -33.15
N LYS A 1089 -22.64 1.14 -33.22
CA LYS A 1089 -21.65 1.46 -32.16
C LYS A 1089 -22.04 0.88 -30.79
N LEU A 1090 -22.70 -0.27 -30.80
CA LEU A 1090 -22.99 -1.03 -29.60
C LEU A 1090 -21.87 -2.03 -29.41
N GLU A 1091 -21.48 -2.23 -28.16
CA GLU A 1091 -20.43 -3.18 -27.80
C GLU A 1091 -21.06 -4.56 -27.57
N LYS A 1092 -20.56 -5.57 -28.27
CA LYS A 1092 -20.93 -6.97 -28.01
C LYS A 1092 -20.28 -7.42 -26.72
N LEU A 1093 -21.06 -8.00 -25.82
CA LEU A 1093 -20.51 -8.50 -24.56
C LEU A 1093 -20.31 -10.00 -24.59
N LYS A 1094 -21.36 -10.75 -24.92
CA LYS A 1094 -21.32 -12.21 -24.96
C LYS A 1094 -22.55 -12.80 -25.62
N THR A 1095 -22.40 -14.05 -26.03
CA THR A 1095 -23.52 -14.95 -26.29
C THR A 1095 -23.70 -15.87 -25.08
N ILE A 1096 -24.94 -16.14 -24.71
CA ILE A 1096 -25.29 -17.01 -23.58
C ILE A 1096 -26.20 -18.09 -24.14
N GLY A 1097 -25.60 -19.20 -24.58
CA GLY A 1097 -26.32 -20.22 -25.34
C GLY A 1097 -26.82 -19.64 -26.67
N ASP A 1098 -28.13 -19.59 -26.83
CA ASP A 1098 -28.88 -19.03 -27.94
C ASP A 1098 -29.25 -17.53 -27.78
N SER A 1099 -28.89 -16.92 -26.64
CA SER A 1099 -29.12 -15.51 -26.39
C SER A 1099 -27.92 -14.63 -26.81
N TYR A 1100 -28.19 -13.47 -27.38
CA TYR A 1100 -27.19 -12.47 -27.74
C TYR A 1100 -27.29 -11.22 -26.86
N MET A 1101 -26.17 -10.69 -26.38
CA MET A 1101 -26.13 -9.53 -25.50
C MET A 1101 -25.15 -8.45 -25.99
N CYS A 1102 -25.65 -7.22 -26.11
CA CYS A 1102 -24.83 -6.03 -26.37
C CYS A 1102 -25.25 -4.82 -25.54
N VAL A 1103 -24.40 -3.80 -25.50
CA VAL A 1103 -24.59 -2.58 -24.72
C VAL A 1103 -24.19 -1.33 -25.50
N GLY A 1104 -24.98 -0.27 -25.39
CA GLY A 1104 -24.64 1.06 -25.88
C GLY A 1104 -24.19 1.99 -24.77
N GLY A 1105 -23.28 2.91 -25.09
CA GLY A 1105 -22.75 3.93 -24.16
C GLY A 1105 -21.55 3.46 -23.33
N ILE A 1106 -20.98 2.32 -23.69
CA ILE A 1106 -19.80 1.66 -23.10
C ILE A 1106 -18.99 1.02 -24.22
N PRO A 1107 -17.65 1.07 -24.20
CA PRO A 1107 -16.79 1.68 -23.17
C PRO A 1107 -16.80 3.20 -23.19
N ALA A 1108 -17.11 3.81 -24.34
CA ALA A 1108 -17.21 5.26 -24.48
C ALA A 1108 -18.62 5.75 -24.09
N LYS A 1109 -18.69 6.66 -23.11
CA LYS A 1109 -19.93 7.34 -22.74
C LYS A 1109 -20.41 8.18 -23.91
N ASN A 1110 -21.60 7.90 -24.41
CA ASN A 1110 -22.29 8.75 -25.37
C ASN A 1110 -23.68 9.12 -24.83
N ARG A 1111 -24.36 10.07 -25.47
CA ARG A 1111 -25.73 10.46 -25.09
C ARG A 1111 -26.80 9.75 -25.93
N THR A 1112 -26.40 9.16 -27.07
CA THR A 1112 -27.29 8.55 -28.05
C THR A 1112 -27.54 7.05 -27.83
N HIS A 1113 -26.86 6.41 -26.86
CA HIS A 1113 -26.86 4.95 -26.66
C HIS A 1113 -28.23 4.27 -26.66
N ALA A 1114 -29.27 4.93 -26.14
CA ALA A 1114 -30.63 4.39 -26.15
C ALA A 1114 -31.25 4.38 -27.56
N ILE A 1115 -31.02 5.45 -28.35
CA ILE A 1115 -31.48 5.57 -29.74
C ILE A 1115 -30.76 4.52 -30.60
N ASP A 1116 -29.45 4.39 -30.43
CA ASP A 1116 -28.59 3.45 -31.16
C ASP A 1116 -29.04 2.00 -30.95
N ALA A 1117 -29.32 1.62 -29.69
CA ALA A 1117 -29.82 0.30 -29.34
C ALA A 1117 -31.19 0.00 -29.96
N CYS A 1118 -32.08 0.98 -29.99
CA CYS A 1118 -33.41 0.83 -30.60
C CYS A 1118 -33.33 0.64 -32.12
N LEU A 1119 -32.46 1.38 -32.81
CA LEU A 1119 -32.23 1.17 -34.26
C LEU A 1119 -31.69 -0.22 -34.55
N ALA A 1120 -30.67 -0.65 -33.80
CA ALA A 1120 -30.09 -1.98 -33.95
C ALA A 1120 -31.13 -3.09 -33.73
N ALA A 1121 -31.98 -2.96 -32.72
CA ALA A 1121 -33.03 -3.93 -32.45
C ALA A 1121 -34.04 -4.08 -33.59
N LEU A 1122 -34.44 -2.96 -34.21
CA LEU A 1122 -35.36 -2.99 -35.35
C LEU A 1122 -34.72 -3.67 -36.57
N GLU A 1123 -33.43 -3.44 -36.82
CA GLU A 1123 -32.71 -4.11 -37.93
C GLU A 1123 -32.53 -5.62 -37.65
N LEU A 1124 -32.15 -5.99 -36.41
CA LEU A 1124 -32.05 -7.40 -35.99
C LEU A 1124 -33.39 -8.14 -36.15
N GLN A 1125 -34.49 -7.51 -35.74
CA GLN A 1125 -35.83 -8.05 -35.90
C GLN A 1125 -36.21 -8.21 -37.38
N ALA A 1126 -35.90 -7.22 -38.22
CA ALA A 1126 -36.17 -7.27 -39.66
C ALA A 1126 -35.44 -8.43 -40.34
N PHE A 1127 -34.16 -8.62 -40.03
CA PHE A 1127 -33.36 -9.74 -40.54
C PHE A 1127 -33.95 -11.10 -40.14
N MET A 1128 -34.32 -11.28 -38.87
CA MET A 1128 -34.92 -12.54 -38.42
C MET A 1128 -36.27 -12.82 -39.07
N ASN A 1129 -37.09 -11.79 -39.29
CA ASN A 1129 -38.36 -11.94 -39.99
C ASN A 1129 -38.17 -12.33 -41.47
N GLN A 1130 -37.14 -11.80 -42.14
CA GLN A 1130 -36.77 -12.18 -43.50
C GLN A 1130 -36.26 -13.61 -43.57
N MET A 1131 -35.41 -14.02 -42.63
CA MET A 1131 -34.92 -15.41 -42.54
C MET A 1131 -36.08 -16.39 -42.32
N GLN A 1132 -37.03 -16.03 -41.45
CA GLN A 1132 -38.25 -16.80 -41.22
C GLN A 1132 -39.09 -16.94 -42.49
N SER A 1133 -39.30 -15.86 -43.26
CA SER A 1133 -40.14 -15.93 -44.47
C SER A 1133 -39.54 -16.84 -45.54
N ILE A 1134 -38.22 -16.76 -45.76
CA ILE A 1134 -37.48 -17.61 -46.70
C ILE A 1134 -37.55 -19.08 -46.28
N LYS A 1135 -37.23 -19.39 -45.02
CA LYS A 1135 -37.23 -20.78 -44.53
C LYS A 1135 -38.62 -21.40 -44.52
N LYS A 1136 -39.65 -20.62 -44.19
CA LYS A 1136 -41.04 -21.07 -44.24
C LYS A 1136 -41.49 -21.40 -45.66
N GLN A 1137 -41.07 -20.63 -46.67
CA GLN A 1137 -41.34 -20.93 -48.08
C GLN A 1137 -40.64 -22.22 -48.56
N LEU A 1138 -39.44 -22.49 -48.03
CA LEU A 1138 -38.67 -23.71 -48.32
C LEU A 1138 -39.10 -24.93 -47.49
N GLY A 1139 -40.10 -24.79 -46.61
CA GLY A 1139 -40.57 -25.87 -45.72
C GLY A 1139 -39.57 -26.26 -44.62
N LEU A 1140 -38.58 -25.42 -44.33
CA LEU A 1140 -37.55 -25.66 -43.32
C LEU A 1140 -37.96 -25.10 -41.95
N PRO A 1141 -37.51 -25.72 -40.83
CA PRO A 1141 -37.70 -25.14 -39.51
C PRO A 1141 -36.93 -23.81 -39.41
N TYR A 1142 -37.48 -22.87 -38.63
CA TYR A 1142 -36.88 -21.56 -38.42
C TYR A 1142 -37.03 -21.13 -36.96
N TRP A 1143 -36.14 -20.24 -36.53
CA TRP A 1143 -36.23 -19.60 -35.22
C TRP A 1143 -36.94 -18.27 -35.29
N GLN A 1144 -37.58 -17.93 -34.19
CA GLN A 1144 -38.11 -16.61 -33.98
C GLN A 1144 -37.40 -15.98 -32.80
N MET A 1145 -37.23 -14.67 -32.85
CA MET A 1145 -36.43 -13.95 -31.87
C MET A 1145 -37.30 -13.07 -30.98
N ARG A 1146 -36.91 -12.96 -29.72
CA ARG A 1146 -37.38 -11.93 -28.80
C ARG A 1146 -36.27 -10.93 -28.58
N ILE A 1147 -36.61 -9.66 -28.43
CA ILE A 1147 -35.64 -8.61 -28.11
C ILE A 1147 -36.15 -7.83 -26.91
N GLY A 1148 -35.26 -7.60 -25.94
CA GLY A 1148 -35.50 -6.79 -24.75
C GLY A 1148 -34.45 -5.71 -24.60
N ILE A 1149 -34.88 -4.46 -24.42
CA ILE A 1149 -33.99 -3.31 -24.25
C ILE A 1149 -34.32 -2.58 -22.95
N HIS A 1150 -33.29 -2.32 -22.17
CA HIS A 1150 -33.43 -1.50 -20.96
C HIS A 1150 -32.22 -0.59 -20.76
N THR A 1151 -32.49 0.62 -20.28
CA THR A 1151 -31.48 1.64 -20.01
C THR A 1151 -31.38 1.90 -18.52
N GLY A 1152 -30.15 1.86 -18.00
CA GLY A 1152 -29.87 2.14 -16.61
C GLY A 1152 -28.38 2.06 -16.28
N PRO A 1153 -28.00 2.32 -15.01
CA PRO A 1153 -26.61 2.31 -14.60
C PRO A 1153 -26.01 0.91 -14.62
N VAL A 1154 -24.78 0.79 -15.13
CA VAL A 1154 -23.98 -0.44 -15.11
C VAL A 1154 -22.51 -0.15 -14.81
N ILE A 1155 -21.80 -1.13 -14.29
CA ILE A 1155 -20.35 -1.10 -14.11
C ILE A 1155 -19.74 -1.93 -15.24
N GLY A 1156 -18.89 -1.31 -16.06
CA GLY A 1156 -18.11 -2.01 -17.09
C GLY A 1156 -16.68 -2.28 -16.62
N GLY A 1157 -16.10 -3.41 -17.01
CA GLY A 1157 -14.71 -3.72 -16.68
C GLY A 1157 -14.22 -5.05 -17.26
N VAL A 1158 -12.92 -5.31 -17.11
CA VAL A 1158 -12.28 -6.56 -17.58
C VAL A 1158 -12.15 -7.55 -16.44
N ILE A 1159 -12.53 -8.81 -16.67
CA ILE A 1159 -12.35 -9.92 -15.74
C ILE A 1159 -11.43 -10.98 -16.34
N GLY A 1160 -10.60 -11.60 -15.47
CA GLY A 1160 -9.70 -12.70 -15.80
C GLY A 1160 -8.22 -12.29 -15.80
N LYS A 1161 -7.32 -13.22 -15.48
CA LYS A 1161 -5.85 -13.00 -15.48
C LYS A 1161 -5.11 -13.67 -16.64
N LYS A 1162 -5.77 -14.60 -17.35
CA LYS A 1162 -5.20 -15.36 -18.48
C LYS A 1162 -6.11 -15.38 -19.71
N LYS A 1163 -7.43 -15.35 -19.50
CA LYS A 1163 -8.45 -15.14 -20.54
C LYS A 1163 -9.20 -13.87 -20.12
N PHE A 1164 -8.82 -12.74 -20.70
CA PHE A 1164 -9.45 -11.45 -20.42
C PHE A 1164 -10.80 -11.39 -21.15
N ALA A 1165 -11.84 -10.92 -20.47
CA ALA A 1165 -13.14 -10.65 -21.06
C ALA A 1165 -13.68 -9.34 -20.50
N PHE A 1166 -14.12 -8.44 -21.39
CA PHE A 1166 -14.83 -7.22 -21.01
C PHE A 1166 -16.32 -7.54 -20.87
N ASP A 1167 -16.92 -7.09 -19.76
CA ASP A 1167 -18.31 -7.39 -19.46
C ASP A 1167 -18.92 -6.27 -18.60
N VAL A 1168 -20.24 -6.22 -18.53
CA VAL A 1168 -20.96 -5.21 -17.75
C VAL A 1168 -21.83 -5.86 -16.69
N TRP A 1169 -21.83 -5.28 -15.50
CA TRP A 1169 -22.59 -5.75 -14.35
C TRP A 1169 -23.46 -4.65 -13.82
N GLY A 1170 -24.73 -4.95 -13.66
CA GLY A 1170 -25.68 -4.01 -13.10
C GLY A 1170 -27.07 -4.63 -13.04
N ASP A 1171 -27.91 -4.02 -12.25
CA ASP A 1171 -29.32 -4.40 -12.22
C ASP A 1171 -30.01 -4.17 -13.56
N ALA A 1172 -29.56 -3.16 -14.32
CA ALA A 1172 -30.06 -2.86 -15.65
C ALA A 1172 -29.87 -4.05 -16.63
N VAL A 1173 -28.75 -4.79 -16.53
CA VAL A 1173 -28.49 -6.00 -17.33
C VAL A 1173 -29.56 -7.06 -17.08
N ASN A 1174 -29.83 -7.35 -15.80
CA ASN A 1174 -30.81 -8.37 -15.42
C ASN A 1174 -32.23 -7.95 -15.82
N THR A 1175 -32.50 -6.65 -15.79
CA THR A 1175 -33.79 -6.09 -16.22
C THR A 1175 -33.96 -6.22 -17.73
N ALA A 1176 -32.94 -5.88 -18.52
CA ALA A 1176 -32.96 -6.07 -19.98
C ALA A 1176 -33.22 -7.52 -20.39
N SER A 1177 -32.50 -8.48 -19.79
CA SER A 1177 -32.73 -9.92 -20.03
C SER A 1177 -34.16 -10.36 -19.65
N ARG A 1178 -34.74 -9.76 -18.59
CA ARG A 1178 -36.13 -10.05 -18.23
C ARG A 1178 -37.14 -9.43 -19.20
N LEU A 1179 -36.83 -8.25 -19.73
CA LEU A 1179 -37.65 -7.62 -20.77
C LEU A 1179 -37.67 -8.44 -22.05
N GLU A 1180 -36.54 -9.07 -22.39
CA GLU A 1180 -36.45 -10.01 -23.50
C GLU A 1180 -37.36 -11.22 -23.19
N SER A 1181 -37.12 -11.91 -22.06
CA SER A 1181 -37.85 -13.15 -21.76
C SER A 1181 -39.36 -12.95 -21.56
N GLY A 1182 -39.77 -11.77 -21.05
CA GLY A 1182 -41.17 -11.34 -20.92
C GLY A 1182 -41.73 -10.70 -22.18
N GLY A 1183 -40.91 -10.51 -23.20
CA GLY A 1183 -41.26 -9.95 -24.50
C GLY A 1183 -42.04 -10.92 -25.38
N GLU A 1184 -42.76 -10.36 -26.35
CA GLU A 1184 -43.47 -11.13 -27.34
C GLU A 1184 -42.56 -11.48 -28.52
N VAL A 1185 -42.82 -12.65 -29.09
CA VAL A 1185 -42.00 -13.21 -30.16
C VAL A 1185 -42.12 -12.34 -31.40
N GLY A 1186 -40.99 -11.99 -32.00
CA GLY A 1186 -40.94 -11.12 -33.17
C GLY A 1186 -41.24 -9.66 -32.86
N LYS A 1187 -41.35 -9.25 -31.59
CA LYS A 1187 -41.49 -7.85 -31.16
C LYS A 1187 -40.26 -7.37 -30.37
N VAL A 1188 -39.97 -6.07 -30.44
CA VAL A 1188 -38.93 -5.42 -29.63
C VAL A 1188 -39.56 -4.79 -28.40
N ASN A 1189 -39.21 -5.30 -27.23
CA ASN A 1189 -39.78 -4.88 -25.96
C ASN A 1189 -38.82 -3.94 -25.22
N ILE A 1190 -39.24 -2.72 -24.93
CA ILE A 1190 -38.41 -1.72 -24.26
C ILE A 1190 -39.02 -1.30 -22.92
N SER A 1191 -38.15 -0.92 -21.99
CA SER A 1191 -38.57 -0.43 -20.68
C SER A 1191 -39.05 1.03 -20.73
N GLN A 1192 -39.80 1.44 -19.71
CA GLN A 1192 -40.10 2.85 -19.45
C GLN A 1192 -38.86 3.75 -19.53
N ASN A 1193 -37.76 3.37 -18.87
CA ASN A 1193 -36.53 4.17 -18.84
C ASN A 1193 -35.92 4.36 -20.23
N THR A 1194 -35.99 3.33 -21.08
CA THR A 1194 -35.52 3.45 -22.46
C THR A 1194 -36.49 4.29 -23.28
N PHE A 1195 -37.80 4.09 -23.11
CA PHE A 1195 -38.84 4.87 -23.77
C PHE A 1195 -38.66 6.38 -23.52
N GLU A 1196 -38.45 6.80 -22.28
CA GLU A 1196 -38.25 8.21 -21.91
C GLU A 1196 -37.07 8.89 -22.65
N LEU A 1197 -36.07 8.11 -23.06
CA LEU A 1197 -34.90 8.62 -23.79
C LEU A 1197 -35.07 8.60 -25.31
N VAL A 1198 -36.06 7.87 -25.83
CA VAL A 1198 -36.19 7.62 -27.27
C VAL A 1198 -37.55 8.00 -27.85
N ASP A 1199 -38.54 8.36 -27.02
CA ASP A 1199 -39.91 8.65 -27.46
C ASP A 1199 -39.94 9.72 -28.56
N ASP A 1200 -39.08 10.73 -28.47
CA ASP A 1200 -38.94 11.80 -29.46
C ASP A 1200 -38.61 11.34 -30.88
N PHE A 1201 -38.08 10.12 -31.05
CA PHE A 1201 -37.59 9.59 -32.33
C PHE A 1201 -38.41 8.41 -32.83
N PHE A 1202 -38.93 7.58 -31.92
CA PHE A 1202 -39.57 6.32 -32.27
C PHE A 1202 -41.05 6.31 -31.96
N LYS A 1203 -41.77 5.57 -32.78
CA LYS A 1203 -43.15 5.19 -32.51
C LYS A 1203 -43.14 3.95 -31.63
N THR A 1204 -43.82 4.06 -30.48
CA THR A 1204 -43.92 2.98 -29.51
C THR A 1204 -45.37 2.75 -29.08
N GLU A 1205 -45.70 1.51 -28.76
CA GLU A 1205 -47.02 1.10 -28.27
C GLU A 1205 -46.91 0.75 -26.79
N TYR A 1206 -47.71 1.38 -25.93
CA TYR A 1206 -47.70 1.06 -24.50
C TYR A 1206 -48.35 -0.30 -24.25
N ARG A 1207 -47.59 -1.22 -23.64
CA ARG A 1207 -48.02 -2.60 -23.38
C ARG A 1207 -48.72 -2.78 -22.03
N GLY A 1208 -48.79 -1.72 -21.22
CA GLY A 1208 -49.20 -1.83 -19.82
C GLY A 1208 -48.06 -2.24 -18.91
N THR A 1209 -48.40 -2.49 -17.64
CA THR A 1209 -47.41 -2.93 -16.65
C THR A 1209 -47.37 -4.45 -16.57
N VAL A 1210 -46.21 -5.03 -16.86
CA VAL A 1210 -46.01 -6.48 -16.91
C VAL A 1210 -45.27 -6.93 -15.64
N PRO A 1211 -45.71 -8.01 -14.97
CA PRO A 1211 -45.01 -8.51 -13.80
C PRO A 1211 -43.65 -9.07 -14.19
N VAL A 1212 -42.59 -8.39 -13.76
CA VAL A 1212 -41.22 -8.85 -13.92
C VAL A 1212 -40.78 -9.50 -12.62
N LYS A 1213 -40.34 -10.76 -12.71
CA LYS A 1213 -39.88 -11.56 -11.57
C LYS A 1213 -38.90 -10.74 -10.72
N ASN A 1214 -39.18 -10.55 -9.43
CA ASN A 1214 -38.38 -9.78 -8.46
C ASN A 1214 -38.27 -8.26 -8.69
N LYS A 1215 -39.10 -7.68 -9.57
CA LYS A 1215 -39.12 -6.23 -9.87
C LYS A 1215 -40.52 -5.60 -9.74
N GLY A 1216 -41.53 -6.42 -9.46
CA GLY A 1216 -42.92 -5.95 -9.45
C GLY A 1216 -43.43 -5.76 -10.88
N TYR A 1217 -44.39 -4.86 -11.05
CA TYR A 1217 -44.96 -4.54 -12.35
C TYR A 1217 -44.15 -3.41 -13.00
N MET A 1218 -43.67 -3.64 -14.22
CA MET A 1218 -42.89 -2.65 -14.96
C MET A 1218 -43.66 -2.23 -16.21
N ALA A 1219 -43.78 -0.92 -16.41
CA ALA A 1219 -44.27 -0.35 -17.64
C ALA A 1219 -43.33 -0.73 -18.79
N MET A 1220 -43.89 -1.35 -19.81
CA MET A 1220 -43.18 -1.78 -21.01
C MET A 1220 -43.86 -1.23 -22.25
N TYR A 1221 -43.06 -1.06 -23.30
CA TYR A 1221 -43.49 -0.55 -24.58
C TYR A 1221 -42.98 -1.47 -25.67
N PHE A 1222 -43.78 -1.67 -26.71
CA PHE A 1222 -43.28 -2.25 -27.94
C PHE A 1222 -42.75 -1.14 -28.84
N LEU A 1223 -41.52 -1.31 -29.31
CA LEU A 1223 -40.94 -0.44 -30.31
C LEU A 1223 -41.42 -0.91 -31.69
N GLU A 1224 -42.17 -0.06 -32.39
CA GLU A 1224 -42.75 -0.41 -33.70
C GLU A 1224 -41.86 0.04 -34.87
N GLY A 1225 -41.23 1.20 -34.73
CA GLY A 1225 -40.43 1.83 -35.78
C GLY A 1225 -40.08 3.27 -35.44
N LEU A 1226 -39.47 3.97 -36.39
CA LEU A 1226 -39.28 5.42 -36.36
C LEU A 1226 -40.60 6.15 -36.56
N ARG A 1227 -40.76 7.34 -35.97
CA ARG A 1227 -41.89 8.22 -36.29
C ARG A 1227 -41.82 8.63 -37.76
N GLU A 1228 -42.97 8.83 -38.40
CA GLU A 1228 -43.06 9.05 -39.86
C GLU A 1228 -42.17 10.20 -40.35
N GLU A 1229 -42.10 11.30 -39.59
CA GLU A 1229 -41.26 12.47 -39.89
C GLU A 1229 -39.75 12.19 -39.91
N TYR A 1230 -39.31 11.10 -39.28
CA TYR A 1230 -37.91 10.68 -39.19
C TYR A 1230 -37.60 9.46 -40.05
N SER A 1231 -38.58 8.91 -40.79
CA SER A 1231 -38.41 7.73 -41.62
C SER A 1231 -38.34 8.08 -43.11
N LEU A 1232 -37.49 7.38 -43.87
CA LEU A 1232 -37.40 7.45 -45.33
C LEU A 1232 -38.44 6.53 -46.00
N THR A 1233 -38.55 5.28 -45.53
CA THR A 1233 -39.49 4.25 -46.03
C THR A 1233 -39.87 3.26 -44.91
N ASP A 1234 -41.16 2.91 -44.83
CA ASP A 1234 -41.77 1.90 -43.94
C ASP A 1234 -41.45 1.97 -42.43
N GLY A 1235 -41.07 3.15 -41.92
CA GLY A 1235 -40.81 3.37 -40.50
C GLY A 1235 -39.51 2.73 -39.98
N LYS A 1236 -38.63 2.24 -40.85
CA LYS A 1236 -37.44 1.46 -40.43
C LYS A 1236 -36.11 2.11 -40.78
N VAL A 1237 -36.07 2.93 -41.81
CA VAL A 1237 -34.85 3.57 -42.29
C VAL A 1237 -34.89 5.06 -41.91
N PRO A 1238 -33.90 5.60 -41.19
CA PRO A 1238 -33.89 7.01 -40.81
C PRO A 1238 -33.67 7.95 -41.99
N ASN A 1239 -34.38 9.08 -42.02
CA ASN A 1239 -34.23 10.10 -43.06
C ASN A 1239 -33.22 11.20 -42.69
N ARG A 1240 -33.04 12.18 -43.59
CA ARG A 1240 -32.09 13.28 -43.35
C ARG A 1240 -32.40 14.07 -42.08
N VAL A 1241 -33.67 14.32 -41.79
CA VAL A 1241 -34.12 15.09 -40.62
C VAL A 1241 -33.80 14.34 -39.33
N PHE A 1242 -33.94 13.01 -39.32
CA PHE A 1242 -33.49 12.18 -38.20
C PHE A 1242 -32.01 12.41 -37.91
N HIS A 1243 -31.16 12.32 -38.95
CA HIS A 1243 -29.72 12.47 -38.77
C HIS A 1243 -29.33 13.88 -38.29
N GLU A 1244 -29.95 14.94 -38.80
CA GLU A 1244 -29.74 16.31 -38.32
C GLU A 1244 -30.05 16.44 -36.81
N LYS A 1245 -31.19 15.88 -36.36
CA LYS A 1245 -31.57 15.91 -34.94
C LYS A 1245 -30.64 15.01 -34.11
N TYR A 1246 -30.33 13.82 -34.58
CA TYR A 1246 -29.43 12.86 -33.92
C TYR A 1246 -28.02 13.44 -33.70
N HIS A 1247 -27.47 14.15 -34.69
CA HIS A 1247 -26.16 14.80 -34.57
C HIS A 1247 -26.15 15.95 -33.56
N SER A 1248 -27.28 16.56 -33.22
CA SER A 1248 -27.31 17.61 -32.19
C SER A 1248 -27.10 17.06 -30.76
N PHE A 1249 -27.23 15.75 -30.56
CA PHE A 1249 -26.94 15.06 -29.30
C PHE A 1249 -25.49 14.57 -29.17
N TYR A 1250 -24.70 14.71 -30.24
CA TYR A 1250 -23.30 14.31 -30.30
C TYR A 1250 -22.35 15.36 -29.74
#